data_AF-A0AA39CR11-F1
#
_entry.id   AF-A0AA39CR11-F1
#
_cell.length_a   1.000
_cell.length_b   1.000
_cell.length_c   1.000
_cell.angle_alpha   90.00
_cell.angle_beta   90.00
_cell.angle_gamma   90.00
#
_symmetry.space_group_name_H-M   'P 1'
#
loop_
_entity.id
_entity.type
_entity.pdbx_description
1 polymer ?
#
loop_
_entity_poly.entity_id
_entity_poly.type
_entity_poly.pdbx_seq_one_letter_code
_entity_poly.pdbx_strand_id
1 'polypeptide(L)'
;MPTLVGAWVCANQGWQLPERLNGSAAPCRLRLLHLRQSEAARHPVASRLNKILLKWSGIPPAPGRRRPLDALLLSRIQFGFVISFHVLFPAFTIGTASWLAFIEWRWLRTKLPVWRELYFFWQKIFAVSFGMGVVSGIVMAFQFGTNWPRLSEVAGTVIGPLLTYEVLTAFFLEASFLGVMMFGWGRVSPRLHFLSTCMVALGTLFSTFWILSSNSWLHTPAGYEMVNGIVHPVDWWQVVFNPSFPYRLAHMALGSFITTCFVIGGVGAWYLRRGQHVEAGRRMLIAAVAFAALTVPVQIFVGDMHGLNTLKHQPMKIAAMEAHWHETKEGEGVPLVVFALPNEEEERNDFEVAIPKLGSVILTHTLDGTFDPLTSVPASERPPVTPVFFAFRIMVGLGTLMLVLAWVSAFQLWRKKLLASPWLLRGWNWMLPSGFIALLSGWFVTEMGRQPWVVYGVLRTADAVGPQSAWMTALSLGVYVIGYAFVFGWGIWYLVKILRHGPQPYDAGPSLDHGSHTPARPLSADMDLMTWLPVAWFAVIGFGVLMYVVLDGFVLGIGILAPFAEDEEQLDLMMNTAAPIWDGNETWLVLGGAGLMAAFPKAYAVLLSALYLPVLLLVVALVFRGVAFEFRFKAHRSRRLWSVAFGLGSLLATFAQGVILGTLVQGLPLVDGVYQGGAFGWFSPFAMLTGAALVAGYALLGSTWLILKTEGRVQALARQMTRPLVVAVIAAMGLVSSWLPFLQSRLMDRWFSDGNFWWLSPVPLLTLAVAIALWRSATHPRRDLPPFLLSLALFVLGFTGLVLGMWPYLLPPSMTLWQAAAPASSLGFTLVGLVLLLPVILGYTAWSYRVFRGKVRADAGYH
;
A
#
# COMPACT_ATOMS: atom_id res chain seq x y z
N MET A 1 24.58 38.49 7.48
CA MET A 1 23.72 38.96 6.38
C MET A 1 22.47 38.09 6.37
N PRO A 2 21.31 38.58 6.86
CA PRO A 2 20.47 39.52 6.09
C PRO A 2 19.74 40.57 6.95
N THR A 3 20.02 41.86 6.73
CA THR A 3 19.38 43.01 7.42
C THR A 3 19.16 44.20 6.49
N LEU A 4 18.61 44.01 5.28
CA LEU A 4 18.43 45.13 4.33
C LEU A 4 17.10 45.21 3.57
N VAL A 5 16.04 44.50 3.99
CA VAL A 5 14.72 44.64 3.33
C VAL A 5 13.63 45.20 4.28
N GLY A 6 13.83 45.17 5.60
CA GLY A 6 12.84 45.66 6.58
C GLY A 6 12.82 47.18 6.79
N ALA A 7 13.86 47.90 6.39
CA ALA A 7 14.07 49.31 6.74
C ALA A 7 13.26 50.31 5.88
N TRP A 8 12.61 49.86 4.80
CA TRP A 8 11.93 50.78 3.87
C TRP A 8 10.46 51.07 4.22
N VAL A 9 9.82 50.26 5.09
CA VAL A 9 8.36 50.35 5.32
C VAL A 9 7.98 51.18 6.56
N CYS A 10 8.90 51.43 7.50
CA CYS A 10 8.58 52.09 8.77
C CYS A 10 8.64 53.64 8.76
N ALA A 11 9.01 54.29 7.66
CA ALA A 11 9.22 55.74 7.64
C ALA A 11 7.96 56.60 7.46
N ASN A 12 6.76 56.03 7.25
CA ASN A 12 5.64 56.79 6.68
C ASN A 12 4.33 56.88 7.48
N GLN A 13 4.32 56.55 8.78
CA GLN A 13 3.12 56.75 9.61
C GLN A 13 3.49 57.33 10.98
N GLY A 14 3.60 58.65 11.03
CA GLY A 14 3.82 59.41 12.25
C GLY A 14 2.56 59.48 13.10
N TRP A 15 2.63 59.00 14.34
CA TRP A 15 1.68 59.31 15.41
C TRP A 15 2.46 59.52 16.71
N GLN A 16 2.25 60.69 17.31
CA GLN A 16 2.87 61.20 18.54
C GLN A 16 2.22 60.59 19.79
N LEU A 17 3.05 60.31 20.81
CA LEU A 17 2.65 59.94 22.17
C LEU A 17 2.49 61.21 23.05
N PRO A 18 1.66 61.18 24.11
CA PRO A 18 1.94 61.94 25.31
C PRO A 18 2.28 61.05 26.52
N GLU A 19 3.25 61.55 27.29
CA GLU A 19 3.89 61.01 28.48
C GLU A 19 2.99 61.07 29.73
N ARG A 20 3.12 60.06 30.62
CA ARG A 20 3.41 60.24 32.07
C ARG A 20 3.60 58.88 32.79
N LEU A 21 4.89 58.54 32.94
CA LEU A 21 5.61 58.01 34.11
C LEU A 21 4.81 57.41 35.30
N ASN A 22 5.08 56.15 35.67
CA ASN A 22 6.13 55.80 36.66
C ASN A 22 6.16 54.30 37.03
N GLY A 23 7.36 53.73 37.09
CA GLY A 23 7.75 52.77 38.14
C GLY A 23 7.57 51.26 37.92
N SER A 24 8.53 50.64 37.21
CA SER A 24 9.23 49.38 37.55
C SER A 24 9.54 48.54 36.30
N ALA A 25 10.82 48.20 36.15
CA ALA A 25 11.41 47.63 34.96
C ALA A 25 11.07 46.13 34.78
N ALA A 26 10.52 45.78 33.63
CA ALA A 26 10.50 44.42 33.08
C ALA A 26 11.12 44.44 31.67
N PRO A 27 11.88 43.41 31.23
CA PRO A 27 12.56 43.44 29.94
C PRO A 27 11.54 43.26 28.80
N CYS A 28 11.17 44.37 28.16
CA CYS A 28 10.23 44.45 27.04
C CYS A 28 10.88 44.02 25.71
N ARG A 29 11.33 42.75 25.62
CA ARG A 29 11.82 42.15 24.36
C ARG A 29 11.09 40.87 23.91
N LEU A 30 10.08 40.40 24.65
CA LEU A 30 9.32 39.20 24.28
C LEU A 30 7.85 39.45 23.84
N ARG A 31 7.35 40.69 23.87
CA ARG A 31 5.91 40.96 23.62
C ARG A 31 5.54 41.37 22.19
N LEU A 32 6.52 41.75 21.35
CA LEU A 32 6.26 42.20 19.97
C LEU A 32 6.28 41.09 18.91
N LEU A 33 6.94 39.95 19.19
CA LEU A 33 6.87 38.76 18.32
C LEU A 33 5.56 37.98 18.47
N HIS A 34 4.87 38.10 19.61
CA HIS A 34 3.59 37.43 19.84
C HIS A 34 2.37 38.14 19.24
N LEU A 35 2.46 39.43 18.91
CA LEU A 35 1.31 40.17 18.36
C LEU A 35 1.19 40.05 16.83
N ARG A 36 2.30 39.95 16.08
CA ARG A 36 2.26 39.81 14.61
C ARG A 36 1.86 38.42 14.10
N GLN A 37 1.98 37.36 14.89
CA GLN A 37 1.44 36.04 14.51
C GLN A 37 -0.08 35.91 14.76
N SER A 38 -0.70 36.87 15.46
CA SER A 38 -2.12 36.80 15.85
C SER A 38 -3.10 37.37 14.81
N GLU A 39 -2.62 38.07 13.78
CA GLU A 39 -3.47 38.71 12.76
C GLU A 39 -3.59 37.90 11.47
N ALA A 40 -2.59 37.09 11.10
CA ALA A 40 -2.70 36.18 9.95
C ALA A 40 -3.72 35.04 10.18
N ALA A 41 -4.09 34.76 11.44
CA ALA A 41 -5.04 33.73 11.85
C ALA A 41 -6.51 34.23 11.93
N ARG A 42 -6.81 35.46 11.50
CA ARG A 42 -8.17 36.04 11.52
C ARG A 42 -8.85 36.10 10.15
N HIS A 43 -8.51 35.19 9.23
CA HIS A 43 -9.28 35.08 8.00
C HIS A 43 -10.63 34.38 8.28
N PRO A 44 -11.79 35.01 8.04
CA PRO A 44 -13.11 34.46 8.40
C PRO A 44 -13.39 33.09 7.76
N VAL A 45 -12.79 32.82 6.59
CA VAL A 45 -12.86 31.54 5.87
C VAL A 45 -12.14 30.40 6.61
N ALA A 46 -10.93 30.66 7.14
CA ALA A 46 -10.15 29.66 7.87
C ALA A 46 -10.81 29.29 9.21
N SER A 47 -11.48 30.25 9.86
CA SER A 47 -12.24 29.99 11.10
C SER A 47 -13.49 29.12 10.87
N ARG A 48 -14.17 29.29 9.72
CA ARG A 48 -15.31 28.45 9.32
C ARG A 48 -14.85 27.06 8.95
N LEU A 49 -13.78 26.92 8.16
CA LEU A 49 -13.18 25.63 7.84
C LEU A 49 -12.74 24.88 9.09
N ASN A 50 -12.10 25.55 10.05
CA ASN A 50 -11.65 24.92 11.29
C ASN A 50 -12.84 24.47 12.17
N LYS A 51 -13.92 25.28 12.26
CA LYS A 51 -15.16 24.87 12.95
C LYS A 51 -15.84 23.67 12.28
N ILE A 52 -15.86 23.64 10.95
CA ILE A 52 -16.40 22.51 10.18
C ILE A 52 -15.52 21.27 10.44
N LEU A 53 -14.19 21.38 10.35
CA LEU A 53 -13.27 20.27 10.56
C LEU A 53 -13.29 19.74 12.00
N LEU A 54 -13.42 20.61 13.01
CA LEU A 54 -13.59 20.20 14.42
C LEU A 54 -14.91 19.46 14.64
N LYS A 55 -16.01 19.95 14.05
CA LYS A 55 -17.31 19.27 14.09
C LYS A 55 -17.29 17.92 13.37
N TRP A 56 -16.49 17.79 12.31
CA TRP A 56 -16.25 16.51 11.62
C TRP A 56 -15.27 15.58 12.36
N SER A 57 -14.44 16.10 13.27
CA SER A 57 -13.47 15.31 14.04
C SER A 57 -14.02 14.62 15.28
N GLY A 58 -15.24 14.95 15.72
CA GLY A 58 -15.92 14.29 16.85
C GLY A 58 -15.20 14.44 18.20
N ILE A 59 -14.55 15.58 18.44
CA ILE A 59 -13.88 15.88 19.72
C ILE A 59 -14.69 16.94 20.47
N PRO A 60 -15.18 16.70 21.70
CA PRO A 60 -15.83 17.74 22.48
C PRO A 60 -14.82 18.86 22.82
N PRO A 61 -15.19 20.14 22.68
CA PRO A 61 -14.29 21.24 22.99
C PRO A 61 -14.05 21.31 24.51
N ALA A 62 -12.84 20.97 24.96
CA ALA A 62 -12.41 21.31 26.32
C ALA A 62 -12.40 22.85 26.47
N PRO A 63 -12.93 23.42 27.56
CA PRO A 63 -12.97 24.86 27.74
C PRO A 63 -11.56 25.39 27.98
N GLY A 64 -11.10 26.26 27.08
CA GLY A 64 -9.85 27.03 27.22
C GLY A 64 -8.68 26.52 26.38
N ARG A 65 -8.30 27.35 25.38
CA ARG A 65 -7.19 27.25 24.40
C ARG A 65 -7.53 26.53 23.09
N ARG A 66 -7.43 27.28 21.98
CA ARG A 66 -7.27 26.72 20.63
C ARG A 66 -6.04 25.79 20.64
N ARG A 67 -6.24 24.48 20.77
CA ARG A 67 -5.13 23.52 20.63
C ARG A 67 -4.74 23.44 19.14
N PRO A 68 -3.45 23.49 18.78
CA PRO A 68 -3.02 23.05 17.46
C PRO A 68 -3.47 21.59 17.23
N LEU A 69 -3.64 21.18 15.97
CA LEU A 69 -3.96 19.80 15.61
C LEU A 69 -3.00 18.85 16.33
N ASP A 70 -3.54 17.97 17.19
CA ASP A 70 -2.76 17.00 17.94
C ASP A 70 -2.18 15.93 17.00
N ALA A 71 -1.02 15.38 17.33
CA ALA A 71 -0.34 14.35 16.54
C ALA A 71 -1.24 13.12 16.31
N LEU A 72 -2.09 12.80 17.29
CA LEU A 72 -3.10 11.75 17.19
C LEU A 72 -4.12 12.02 16.06
N LEU A 73 -4.69 13.24 16.01
CA LEU A 73 -5.69 13.58 14.99
C LEU A 73 -5.05 13.61 13.60
N LEU A 74 -3.84 14.16 13.47
CA LEU A 74 -3.09 14.14 12.22
C LEU A 74 -2.77 12.73 11.75
N SER A 75 -2.38 11.82 12.67
CA SER A 75 -2.10 10.42 12.35
C SER A 75 -3.36 9.68 11.88
N ARG A 76 -4.51 9.96 12.50
CA ARG A 76 -5.81 9.43 12.07
C ARG A 76 -6.22 9.95 10.68
N ILE A 77 -6.08 11.25 10.43
CA ILE A 77 -6.36 11.85 9.13
C ILE A 77 -5.44 11.26 8.06
N GLN A 78 -4.14 11.12 8.37
CA GLN A 78 -3.17 10.59 7.44
C GLN A 78 -3.44 9.12 7.08
N PHE A 79 -3.68 8.28 8.08
CA PHE A 79 -4.01 6.88 7.84
C PHE A 79 -5.33 6.75 7.07
N GLY A 80 -6.35 7.50 7.49
CA GLY A 80 -7.66 7.57 6.83
C GLY A 80 -7.57 8.03 5.38
N PHE A 81 -6.74 9.03 5.08
CA PHE A 81 -6.50 9.51 3.72
C PHE A 81 -5.87 8.43 2.85
N VAL A 82 -4.77 7.81 3.30
CA VAL A 82 -4.05 6.79 2.52
C VAL A 82 -4.93 5.56 2.26
N ILE A 83 -5.62 5.03 3.28
CA ILE A 83 -6.49 3.87 3.12
C ILE A 83 -7.70 4.15 2.23
N SER A 84 -8.27 5.36 2.29
CA SER A 84 -9.39 5.76 1.43
C SER A 84 -8.99 5.77 -0.04
N PHE A 85 -7.78 6.24 -0.37
CA PHE A 85 -7.29 6.13 -1.74
C PHE A 85 -6.95 4.70 -2.10
N HIS A 86 -6.27 3.97 -1.22
CA HIS A 86 -5.89 2.60 -1.49
C HIS A 86 -7.10 1.73 -1.84
N VAL A 87 -8.13 1.65 -0.98
CA VAL A 87 -9.24 0.70 -1.11
C VAL A 87 -10.01 0.77 -2.44
N LEU A 88 -10.00 1.93 -3.10
CA LEU A 88 -10.65 2.11 -4.41
C LEU A 88 -10.05 1.20 -5.48
N PHE A 89 -8.74 0.99 -5.46
CA PHE A 89 -8.04 0.26 -6.53
C PHE A 89 -8.12 -1.25 -6.37
N PRO A 90 -7.81 -1.86 -5.21
CA PRO A 90 -8.04 -3.28 -4.96
C PRO A 90 -9.50 -3.68 -5.16
N ALA A 91 -10.46 -2.88 -4.68
CA ALA A 91 -11.88 -3.18 -4.88
C ALA A 91 -12.24 -3.25 -6.38
N PHE A 92 -11.68 -2.34 -7.18
CA PHE A 92 -11.89 -2.35 -8.62
C PHE A 92 -11.15 -3.50 -9.32
N THR A 93 -9.91 -3.82 -8.90
CA THR A 93 -9.12 -4.92 -9.49
C THR A 93 -9.71 -6.29 -9.19
N ILE A 94 -10.25 -6.51 -7.98
CA ILE A 94 -10.99 -7.74 -7.62
C ILE A 94 -12.11 -8.01 -8.63
N GLY A 95 -12.94 -6.99 -8.91
CA GLY A 95 -14.03 -7.14 -9.86
C GLY A 95 -13.57 -7.21 -11.32
N THR A 96 -12.55 -6.44 -11.71
CA THR A 96 -12.09 -6.39 -13.11
C THR A 96 -11.28 -7.62 -13.49
N ALA A 97 -10.51 -8.23 -12.58
CA ALA A 97 -9.85 -9.51 -12.80
C ALA A 97 -10.88 -10.62 -13.06
N SER A 98 -11.94 -10.67 -12.24
CA SER A 98 -13.05 -11.61 -12.42
C SER A 98 -13.80 -11.37 -13.74
N TRP A 99 -13.98 -10.11 -14.13
CA TRP A 99 -14.54 -9.74 -15.43
C TRP A 99 -13.65 -10.19 -16.60
N LEU A 100 -12.34 -10.02 -16.49
CA LEU A 100 -11.35 -10.47 -17.48
C LEU A 100 -11.38 -11.98 -17.67
N ALA A 101 -11.46 -12.75 -16.59
CA ALA A 101 -11.66 -14.19 -16.64
C ALA A 101 -12.97 -14.55 -17.36
N PHE A 102 -14.07 -13.86 -17.05
CA PHE A 102 -15.37 -14.10 -17.70
C PHE A 102 -15.34 -13.83 -19.22
N ILE A 103 -14.80 -12.69 -19.65
CA ILE A 103 -14.77 -12.34 -21.08
C ILE A 103 -13.80 -13.21 -21.87
N GLU A 104 -12.68 -13.62 -21.27
CA GLU A 104 -11.77 -14.57 -21.90
C GLU A 104 -12.41 -15.95 -22.05
N TRP A 105 -13.07 -16.47 -21.00
CA TRP A 105 -13.86 -17.70 -21.08
C TRP A 105 -14.91 -17.61 -22.18
N ARG A 106 -15.61 -16.47 -22.26
CA ARG A 106 -16.65 -16.25 -23.27
C ARG A 106 -16.07 -16.24 -24.67
N TRP A 107 -14.94 -15.58 -24.88
CA TRP A 107 -14.20 -15.62 -26.14
C TRP A 107 -13.74 -17.04 -26.49
N LEU A 108 -13.17 -17.80 -25.54
CA LEU A 108 -12.72 -19.16 -25.79
C LEU A 108 -13.87 -20.07 -26.23
N ARG A 109 -15.08 -19.86 -25.68
CA ARG A 109 -16.28 -20.61 -26.02
C ARG A 109 -16.94 -20.17 -27.32
N THR A 110 -17.07 -18.87 -27.58
CA THR A 110 -17.85 -18.36 -28.73
C THR A 110 -17.01 -17.92 -29.92
N LYS A 111 -15.71 -17.70 -29.73
CA LYS A 111 -14.75 -17.17 -30.73
C LYS A 111 -15.16 -15.85 -31.39
N LEU A 112 -16.08 -15.10 -30.79
CA LEU A 112 -16.53 -13.81 -31.31
C LEU A 112 -15.46 -12.73 -31.05
N PRO A 113 -15.05 -11.94 -32.06
CA PRO A 113 -13.99 -10.94 -31.92
C PRO A 113 -14.23 -9.92 -30.81
N VAL A 114 -15.48 -9.47 -30.63
CA VAL A 114 -15.86 -8.45 -29.63
C VAL A 114 -15.42 -8.80 -28.21
N TRP A 115 -15.45 -10.08 -27.81
CA TRP A 115 -15.04 -10.49 -26.46
C TRP A 115 -13.53 -10.38 -26.26
N ARG A 116 -12.74 -10.62 -27.31
CA ARG A 116 -11.29 -10.45 -27.31
C ARG A 116 -10.91 -8.97 -27.29
N GLU A 117 -11.60 -8.15 -28.07
CA GLU A 117 -11.39 -6.68 -28.09
C GLU A 117 -11.73 -6.08 -26.71
N LEU A 118 -12.82 -6.53 -26.10
CA LEU A 118 -13.17 -6.18 -24.72
C LEU A 118 -12.11 -6.66 -23.73
N TYR A 119 -11.55 -7.86 -23.91
CA TYR A 119 -10.46 -8.36 -23.07
C TYR A 119 -9.28 -7.40 -23.06
N PHE A 120 -8.71 -7.08 -24.23
CA PHE A 120 -7.57 -6.16 -24.31
C PHE A 120 -7.88 -4.74 -23.83
N PHE A 121 -9.11 -4.27 -24.05
CA PHE A 121 -9.56 -2.98 -23.56
C PHE A 121 -9.56 -2.92 -22.02
N TRP A 122 -10.20 -3.91 -21.37
CA TRP A 122 -10.29 -3.96 -19.92
C TRP A 122 -8.98 -4.39 -19.25
N GLN A 123 -8.14 -5.16 -19.93
CA GLN A 123 -6.79 -5.52 -19.48
C GLN A 123 -5.92 -4.28 -19.26
N LYS A 124 -5.98 -3.29 -20.17
CA LYS A 124 -5.26 -2.01 -20.02
C LYS A 124 -5.74 -1.20 -18.81
N ILE A 125 -7.05 -1.18 -18.59
CA ILE A 125 -7.69 -0.51 -17.43
C ILE A 125 -7.29 -1.20 -16.13
N PHE A 126 -7.33 -2.53 -16.13
CA PHE A 126 -6.92 -3.36 -15.01
C PHE A 126 -5.45 -3.11 -14.67
N ALA A 127 -4.52 -3.16 -15.63
CA ALA A 127 -3.09 -2.93 -15.38
C ALA A 127 -2.80 -1.58 -14.72
N VAL A 128 -3.43 -0.50 -15.22
CA VAL A 128 -3.28 0.84 -14.64
C VAL A 128 -3.83 0.90 -13.22
N SER A 129 -5.00 0.30 -12.98
CA SER A 129 -5.63 0.27 -11.66
C SER A 129 -4.84 -0.59 -10.67
N PHE A 130 -4.30 -1.71 -11.14
CA PHE A 130 -3.45 -2.62 -10.39
C PHE A 130 -2.17 -1.93 -9.95
N GLY A 131 -1.43 -1.30 -10.87
CA GLY A 131 -0.22 -0.54 -10.51
C GLY A 131 -0.49 0.57 -9.49
N MET A 132 -1.62 1.29 -9.61
CA MET A 132 -2.04 2.27 -8.59
C MET A 132 -2.35 1.63 -7.23
N GLY A 133 -2.91 0.43 -7.22
CA GLY A 133 -3.16 -0.38 -6.03
C GLY A 133 -1.86 -0.81 -5.33
N VAL A 134 -0.90 -1.36 -6.08
CA VAL A 134 0.43 -1.77 -5.56
C VAL A 134 1.13 -0.59 -4.91
N VAL A 135 1.22 0.53 -5.65
CA VAL A 135 1.85 1.77 -5.20
C VAL A 135 1.28 2.27 -3.88
N SER A 136 -0.05 2.26 -3.71
CA SER A 136 -0.69 2.68 -2.45
C SER A 136 -0.60 1.63 -1.34
N GLY A 137 -0.58 0.34 -1.68
CA GLY A 137 -0.46 -0.76 -0.73
C GLY A 137 0.90 -0.77 -0.03
N ILE A 138 1.97 -0.48 -0.76
CA ILE A 138 3.32 -0.31 -0.17
C ILE A 138 3.29 0.77 0.91
N VAL A 139 2.69 1.94 0.63
CA VAL A 139 2.60 3.02 1.62
C VAL A 139 1.87 2.56 2.88
N MET A 140 0.76 1.86 2.72
CA MET A 140 -0.04 1.38 3.85
C MET A 140 0.72 0.39 4.73
N ALA A 141 1.44 -0.56 4.12
CA ALA A 141 2.20 -1.56 4.87
C ALA A 141 3.21 -0.91 5.83
N PHE A 142 3.87 0.17 5.43
CA PHE A 142 4.81 0.89 6.31
C PHE A 142 4.12 1.78 7.35
N GLN A 143 2.89 2.26 7.09
CA GLN A 143 2.17 3.13 8.02
C GLN A 143 1.80 2.47 9.36
N PHE A 144 1.67 1.14 9.39
CA PHE A 144 1.46 0.41 10.65
C PHE A 144 2.63 0.60 11.61
N GLY A 145 3.87 0.55 11.13
CA GLY A 145 5.04 0.73 12.00
C GLY A 145 5.45 2.17 12.21
N THR A 146 5.28 3.04 11.20
CA THR A 146 5.70 4.45 11.31
C THR A 146 4.77 5.29 12.18
N ASN A 147 3.44 5.14 12.02
CA ASN A 147 2.45 5.95 12.73
C ASN A 147 1.84 5.26 13.95
N TRP A 148 1.75 3.92 13.91
CA TRP A 148 1.07 3.09 14.92
C TRP A 148 2.00 2.02 15.54
N PRO A 149 3.22 2.37 15.98
CA PRO A 149 4.20 1.40 16.46
C PRO A 149 3.68 0.56 17.65
N ARG A 150 2.87 1.15 18.54
CA ARG A 150 2.32 0.41 19.69
C ARG A 150 1.24 -0.59 19.28
N LEU A 151 0.46 -0.31 18.23
CA LEU A 151 -0.42 -1.32 17.62
C LEU A 151 0.39 -2.50 17.09
N SER A 152 1.48 -2.21 16.38
CA SER A 152 2.39 -3.24 15.83
C SER A 152 3.04 -4.07 16.94
N GLU A 153 3.35 -3.47 18.09
CA GLU A 153 3.90 -4.18 19.24
C GLU A 153 2.87 -5.08 19.94
N VAL A 154 1.68 -4.55 20.22
CA VAL A 154 0.65 -5.25 21.01
C VAL A 154 -0.05 -6.33 20.20
N ALA A 155 -0.42 -6.04 18.95
CA ALA A 155 -1.24 -6.93 18.12
C ALA A 155 -0.47 -7.57 16.94
N GLY A 156 0.80 -7.19 16.72
CA GLY A 156 1.63 -7.67 15.59
C GLY A 156 1.79 -9.18 15.51
N THR A 157 1.74 -9.86 16.65
CA THR A 157 1.78 -11.33 16.77
C THR A 157 0.59 -12.03 16.10
N VAL A 158 -0.52 -11.32 15.90
CA VAL A 158 -1.73 -11.81 15.21
C VAL A 158 -1.84 -11.21 13.82
N ILE A 159 -1.79 -9.88 13.70
CA ILE A 159 -2.02 -9.20 12.41
C ILE A 159 -0.85 -9.41 11.44
N GLY A 160 0.39 -9.51 11.94
CA GLY A 160 1.59 -9.70 11.13
C GLY A 160 1.57 -11.02 10.35
N PRO A 161 1.31 -12.18 10.99
CA PRO A 161 1.11 -13.45 10.28
C PRO A 161 0.04 -13.40 9.19
N LEU A 162 -1.12 -12.82 9.48
CA LEU A 162 -2.22 -12.72 8.51
C LEU A 162 -1.84 -11.85 7.29
N LEU A 163 -1.15 -10.72 7.52
CA LEU A 163 -0.61 -9.88 6.44
C LEU A 163 0.49 -10.60 5.65
N THR A 164 1.31 -11.42 6.31
CA THR A 164 2.34 -12.22 5.62
C THR A 164 1.71 -13.29 4.74
N TYR A 165 0.63 -13.93 5.19
CA TYR A 165 -0.14 -14.86 4.38
C TYR A 165 -0.78 -14.21 3.16
N GLU A 166 -1.27 -12.96 3.29
CA GLU A 166 -1.71 -12.17 2.15
C GLU A 166 -0.58 -12.04 1.10
N VAL A 167 0.61 -11.64 1.52
CA VAL A 167 1.76 -11.50 0.60
C VAL A 167 2.11 -12.83 -0.07
N LEU A 168 2.23 -13.91 0.72
CA LEU A 168 2.67 -15.21 0.24
C LEU A 168 1.64 -15.91 -0.67
N THR A 169 0.36 -15.85 -0.34
CA THR A 169 -0.69 -16.59 -1.07
C THR A 169 -1.34 -15.79 -2.18
N ALA A 170 -1.43 -14.46 -2.04
CA ALA A 170 -2.15 -13.61 -2.97
C ALA A 170 -1.20 -12.78 -3.82
N PHE A 171 -0.35 -11.93 -3.22
CA PHE A 171 0.48 -11.01 -4.00
C PHE A 171 1.46 -11.74 -4.90
N PHE A 172 2.13 -12.77 -4.37
CA PHE A 172 2.99 -13.59 -5.20
C PHE A 172 2.23 -14.34 -6.28
N LEU A 173 1.01 -14.80 -6.01
CA LEU A 173 0.19 -15.48 -7.02
C LEU A 173 -0.22 -14.52 -8.14
N GLU A 174 -0.66 -13.33 -7.79
CA GLU A 174 -0.99 -12.25 -8.72
C GLU A 174 0.23 -11.84 -9.52
N ALA A 175 1.29 -11.34 -8.87
CA ALA A 175 2.52 -10.87 -9.52
C ALA A 175 3.14 -11.93 -10.42
N SER A 176 3.01 -13.21 -10.02
CA SER A 176 3.39 -14.34 -10.85
C SER A 176 2.59 -14.34 -12.14
N PHE A 177 1.30 -14.67 -12.08
CA PHE A 177 0.49 -14.91 -13.27
C PHE A 177 0.15 -13.65 -14.06
N LEU A 178 0.28 -12.47 -13.46
CA LEU A 178 0.02 -11.17 -14.07
C LEU A 178 0.88 -10.94 -15.31
N GLY A 179 2.19 -11.26 -15.26
CA GLY A 179 3.07 -11.10 -16.42
C GLY A 179 2.63 -11.93 -17.63
N VAL A 180 2.13 -13.15 -17.39
CA VAL A 180 1.58 -14.01 -18.45
C VAL A 180 0.23 -13.50 -18.91
N MET A 181 -0.63 -13.05 -18.00
CA MET A 181 -1.93 -12.47 -18.32
C MET A 181 -1.79 -11.18 -19.14
N MET A 182 -0.75 -10.37 -18.91
CA MET A 182 -0.48 -9.13 -19.65
C MET A 182 0.20 -9.39 -20.99
N PHE A 183 1.24 -10.24 -21.02
CA PHE A 183 2.18 -10.33 -22.13
C PHE A 183 2.29 -11.72 -22.77
N GLY A 184 1.55 -12.69 -22.27
CA GLY A 184 1.57 -14.07 -22.74
C GLY A 184 0.72 -14.31 -24.00
N TRP A 185 -0.11 -13.36 -24.41
CA TRP A 185 -0.96 -13.53 -25.59
C TRP A 185 -0.12 -13.78 -26.85
N GLY A 186 -0.37 -14.91 -27.54
CA GLY A 186 0.43 -15.36 -28.68
C GLY A 186 1.81 -15.94 -28.35
N ARG A 187 2.25 -15.87 -27.08
CA ARG A 187 3.50 -16.47 -26.58
C ARG A 187 3.28 -17.75 -25.77
N VAL A 188 2.09 -17.92 -25.19
CA VAL A 188 1.67 -19.13 -24.49
C VAL A 188 0.37 -19.68 -25.08
N SER A 189 0.09 -20.96 -24.80
CA SER A 189 -1.16 -21.58 -25.25
C SER A 189 -2.39 -20.82 -24.70
N PRO A 190 -3.51 -20.73 -25.44
CA PRO A 190 -4.72 -20.04 -24.97
C PRO A 190 -5.28 -20.60 -23.65
N ARG A 191 -5.08 -21.89 -23.38
CA ARG A 191 -5.48 -22.51 -22.10
C ARG A 191 -4.61 -22.05 -20.94
N LEU A 192 -3.30 -21.92 -21.16
CA LEU A 192 -2.37 -21.42 -20.14
C LEU A 192 -2.61 -19.94 -19.87
N HIS A 193 -2.88 -19.15 -20.90
CA HIS A 193 -3.24 -17.75 -20.73
C HIS A 193 -4.53 -17.61 -19.89
N PHE A 194 -5.58 -18.36 -20.21
CA PHE A 194 -6.82 -18.37 -19.43
C PHE A 194 -6.61 -18.83 -17.99
N LEU A 195 -5.79 -19.87 -17.77
CA LEU A 195 -5.40 -20.28 -16.44
C LEU A 195 -4.75 -19.12 -15.68
N SER A 196 -3.80 -18.41 -16.28
CA SER A 196 -3.17 -17.24 -15.67
C SER A 196 -4.20 -16.17 -15.29
N THR A 197 -5.14 -15.85 -16.17
CA THR A 197 -6.22 -14.90 -15.88
C THR A 197 -7.09 -15.36 -14.69
N CYS A 198 -7.41 -16.64 -14.61
CA CYS A 198 -8.12 -17.22 -13.47
C CYS A 198 -7.30 -17.16 -12.18
N MET A 199 -5.99 -17.43 -12.25
CA MET A 199 -5.10 -17.38 -11.09
C MET A 199 -4.93 -15.95 -10.56
N VAL A 200 -4.88 -14.94 -11.44
CA VAL A 200 -4.90 -13.52 -11.03
C VAL A 200 -6.23 -13.19 -10.34
N ALA A 201 -7.37 -13.59 -10.90
CA ALA A 201 -8.67 -13.37 -10.26
C ALA A 201 -8.78 -14.07 -8.89
N LEU A 202 -8.31 -15.31 -8.76
CA LEU A 202 -8.26 -16.03 -7.49
C LEU A 202 -7.30 -15.39 -6.49
N GLY A 203 -6.15 -14.90 -6.93
CA GLY A 203 -5.20 -14.15 -6.12
C GLY A 203 -5.89 -12.96 -5.44
N THR A 204 -6.65 -12.16 -6.19
CA THR A 204 -7.33 -10.98 -5.63
C THR A 204 -8.37 -11.34 -4.55
N LEU A 205 -8.99 -12.51 -4.67
CA LEU A 205 -9.91 -13.03 -3.65
C LEU A 205 -9.18 -13.58 -2.42
N PHE A 206 -8.01 -14.22 -2.59
CA PHE A 206 -7.17 -14.61 -1.46
C PHE A 206 -6.61 -13.40 -0.72
N SER A 207 -6.24 -12.33 -1.42
CA SER A 207 -5.85 -11.07 -0.75
C SER A 207 -7.02 -10.55 0.08
N THR A 208 -8.21 -10.46 -0.52
CA THR A 208 -9.44 -10.06 0.19
C THR A 208 -9.69 -10.91 1.44
N PHE A 209 -9.50 -12.22 1.35
CA PHE A 209 -9.66 -13.14 2.48
C PHE A 209 -8.73 -12.78 3.65
N TRP A 210 -7.42 -12.67 3.41
CA TRP A 210 -6.45 -12.48 4.49
C TRP A 210 -6.51 -11.08 5.09
N ILE A 211 -6.68 -10.04 4.27
CA ILE A 211 -6.77 -8.66 4.78
C ILE A 211 -8.07 -8.44 5.57
N LEU A 212 -9.19 -9.03 5.13
CA LEU A 212 -10.44 -8.95 5.90
C LEU A 212 -10.40 -9.84 7.14
N SER A 213 -9.68 -10.97 7.13
CA SER A 213 -9.44 -11.77 8.34
C SER A 213 -8.73 -10.93 9.39
N SER A 214 -7.62 -10.28 9.00
CA SER A 214 -6.83 -9.40 9.86
C SER A 214 -7.66 -8.22 10.37
N ASN A 215 -8.33 -7.50 9.48
CA ASN A 215 -9.14 -6.36 9.88
C ASN A 215 -10.34 -6.79 10.74
N SER A 216 -11.01 -7.91 10.46
CA SER A 216 -12.14 -8.41 11.27
C SER A 216 -11.72 -8.82 12.67
N TRP A 217 -10.52 -9.36 12.82
CA TRP A 217 -9.95 -9.62 14.13
C TRP A 217 -9.79 -8.33 14.95
N LEU A 218 -9.45 -7.18 14.35
CA LEU A 218 -9.42 -5.89 15.05
C LEU A 218 -10.79 -5.43 15.56
N HIS A 219 -11.90 -5.90 14.95
CA HIS A 219 -13.27 -5.57 15.36
C HIS A 219 -13.82 -6.59 16.36
N THR A 220 -13.58 -7.87 16.16
CA THR A 220 -14.01 -8.94 17.06
C THR A 220 -12.83 -9.84 17.44
N PRO A 221 -11.91 -9.37 18.31
CA PRO A 221 -10.75 -10.16 18.71
C PRO A 221 -11.19 -11.47 19.37
N ALA A 222 -10.63 -12.59 18.91
CA ALA A 222 -10.91 -13.94 19.43
C ALA A 222 -9.66 -14.80 19.33
N GLY A 223 -9.64 -15.93 20.06
CA GLY A 223 -8.54 -16.92 20.01
C GLY A 223 -7.19 -16.40 20.51
N TYR A 224 -7.17 -15.44 21.45
CA TYR A 224 -5.94 -14.86 22.00
C TYR A 224 -5.95 -14.79 23.54
N GLU A 225 -4.76 -14.70 24.12
CA GLU A 225 -4.54 -14.35 25.52
C GLU A 225 -3.62 -13.12 25.65
N MET A 226 -3.67 -12.42 26.78
CA MET A 226 -2.80 -11.28 27.04
C MET A 226 -1.63 -11.70 27.94
N VAL A 227 -0.40 -11.65 27.41
CA VAL A 227 0.83 -11.94 28.15
C VAL A 227 1.69 -10.68 28.16
N ASN A 228 1.98 -10.14 29.35
CA ASN A 228 2.77 -8.92 29.52
C ASN A 228 2.25 -7.71 28.70
N GLY A 229 0.92 -7.58 28.57
CA GLY A 229 0.30 -6.50 27.79
C GLY A 229 0.41 -6.66 26.26
N ILE A 230 0.87 -7.82 25.78
CA ILE A 230 0.95 -8.18 24.36
C ILE A 230 -0.05 -9.31 24.08
N VAL A 231 -0.66 -9.28 22.90
CA VAL A 231 -1.58 -10.32 22.43
C VAL A 231 -0.77 -11.55 22.03
N HIS A 232 -1.17 -12.73 22.49
CA HIS A 232 -0.58 -14.01 22.10
C HIS A 232 -1.69 -14.90 21.50
N PRO A 233 -1.58 -15.39 20.26
CA PRO A 233 -2.59 -16.28 19.69
C PRO A 233 -2.53 -17.66 20.34
N VAL A 234 -3.68 -18.12 20.84
CA VAL A 234 -3.89 -19.46 21.41
C VAL A 234 -4.68 -20.39 20.47
N ASP A 235 -5.54 -19.83 19.62
CA ASP A 235 -6.34 -20.58 18.63
C ASP A 235 -6.43 -19.81 17.30
N TRP A 236 -5.66 -20.27 16.32
CA TRP A 236 -5.63 -19.65 14.99
C TRP A 236 -6.94 -19.80 14.21
N TRP A 237 -7.74 -20.83 14.47
CA TRP A 237 -9.02 -20.99 13.81
C TRP A 237 -9.98 -19.89 14.24
N GLN A 238 -10.04 -19.60 15.54
CA GLN A 238 -10.84 -18.50 16.08
C GLN A 238 -10.30 -17.12 15.70
N VAL A 239 -8.98 -16.97 15.56
CA VAL A 239 -8.36 -15.72 15.07
C VAL A 239 -8.78 -15.45 13.62
N VAL A 240 -8.63 -16.44 12.74
CA VAL A 240 -8.93 -16.31 11.30
C VAL A 240 -10.43 -16.19 11.08
N PHE A 241 -11.22 -17.14 11.58
CA PHE A 241 -12.67 -17.20 11.48
C PHE A 241 -13.34 -16.54 12.69
N ASN A 242 -12.90 -15.34 13.02
CA ASN A 242 -13.49 -14.54 14.08
C ASN A 242 -14.96 -14.19 13.76
N PRO A 243 -15.79 -13.86 14.78
CA PRO A 243 -17.25 -13.78 14.61
C PRO A 243 -17.75 -12.85 13.50
N SER A 244 -17.03 -11.77 13.19
CA SER A 244 -17.43 -10.82 12.15
C SER A 244 -16.88 -11.18 10.76
N PHE A 245 -15.83 -12.01 10.66
CA PHE A 245 -15.11 -12.26 9.42
C PHE A 245 -15.97 -12.77 8.26
N PRO A 246 -16.80 -13.83 8.40
CA PRO A 246 -17.54 -14.39 7.26
C PRO A 246 -18.49 -13.37 6.60
N TYR A 247 -19.19 -12.58 7.43
CA TYR A 247 -20.12 -11.55 6.97
C TYR A 247 -19.37 -10.42 6.27
N ARG A 248 -18.24 -9.98 6.83
CA ARG A 248 -17.42 -8.89 6.29
C ARG A 248 -16.74 -9.29 4.99
N LEU A 249 -16.24 -10.51 4.88
CA LEU A 249 -15.68 -11.06 3.65
C LEU A 249 -16.73 -11.08 2.54
N ALA A 250 -17.91 -11.65 2.82
CA ALA A 250 -18.99 -11.73 1.85
C ALA A 250 -19.45 -10.32 1.40
N HIS A 251 -19.66 -9.41 2.36
CA HIS A 251 -20.12 -8.05 2.08
C HIS A 251 -19.10 -7.23 1.27
N MET A 252 -17.80 -7.37 1.58
CA MET A 252 -16.74 -6.68 0.87
C MET A 252 -16.51 -7.23 -0.54
N ALA A 253 -16.46 -8.57 -0.69
CA ALA A 253 -16.25 -9.20 -1.98
C ALA A 253 -17.39 -8.85 -2.97
N LEU A 254 -18.64 -8.96 -2.52
CA LEU A 254 -19.80 -8.56 -3.31
C LEU A 254 -19.81 -7.05 -3.61
N GLY A 255 -19.46 -6.21 -2.63
CA GLY A 255 -19.32 -4.75 -2.82
C GLY A 255 -18.30 -4.37 -3.90
N SER A 256 -17.15 -5.06 -3.94
CA SER A 256 -16.14 -4.93 -4.99
C SER A 256 -16.68 -5.34 -6.37
N PHE A 257 -17.37 -6.48 -6.45
CA PHE A 257 -17.97 -6.94 -7.71
C PHE A 257 -19.06 -6.00 -8.23
N ILE A 258 -19.94 -5.51 -7.35
CA ILE A 258 -20.99 -4.57 -7.70
C ILE A 258 -20.38 -3.24 -8.16
N THR A 259 -19.33 -2.76 -7.49
CA THR A 259 -18.63 -1.54 -7.90
C THR A 259 -18.13 -1.64 -9.33
N THR A 260 -17.40 -2.71 -9.66
CA THR A 260 -16.93 -2.94 -11.03
C THR A 260 -18.08 -3.13 -12.02
N CYS A 261 -19.16 -3.81 -11.62
CA CYS A 261 -20.35 -4.00 -12.43
C CYS A 261 -20.98 -2.66 -12.86
N PHE A 262 -21.12 -1.71 -11.93
CA PHE A 262 -21.66 -0.38 -12.23
C PHE A 262 -20.72 0.45 -13.10
N VAL A 263 -19.40 0.27 -12.98
CA VAL A 263 -18.43 0.86 -13.91
C VAL A 263 -18.59 0.29 -15.31
N ILE A 264 -18.64 -1.04 -15.46
CA ILE A 264 -18.81 -1.71 -16.77
C ILE A 264 -20.14 -1.32 -17.41
N GLY A 265 -21.23 -1.37 -16.67
CA GLY A 265 -22.57 -0.98 -17.13
C GLY A 265 -22.64 0.51 -17.50
N GLY A 266 -22.02 1.37 -16.68
CA GLY A 266 -21.91 2.80 -16.95
C GLY A 266 -21.12 3.12 -18.21
N VAL A 267 -19.98 2.48 -18.43
CA VAL A 267 -19.19 2.62 -19.66
C VAL A 267 -19.96 2.07 -20.87
N GLY A 268 -20.61 0.91 -20.72
CA GLY A 268 -21.43 0.33 -21.78
C GLY A 268 -22.59 1.25 -22.22
N ALA A 269 -23.32 1.81 -21.25
CA ALA A 269 -24.38 2.78 -21.52
C ALA A 269 -23.84 4.09 -22.14
N TRP A 270 -22.63 4.50 -21.78
CA TRP A 270 -21.99 5.70 -22.32
C TRP A 270 -21.67 5.56 -23.80
N TYR A 271 -21.14 4.40 -24.22
CA TYR A 271 -20.92 4.07 -25.63
C TYR A 271 -22.22 4.04 -26.44
N LEU A 272 -23.25 3.36 -25.92
CA LEU A 272 -24.56 3.27 -26.57
C LEU A 272 -25.18 4.66 -26.79
N ARG A 273 -25.10 5.57 -25.82
CA ARG A 273 -25.62 6.94 -25.95
C ARG A 273 -24.89 7.78 -26.99
N ARG A 274 -23.61 7.49 -27.26
CA ARG A 274 -22.81 8.19 -28.26
C ARG A 274 -22.88 7.55 -29.64
N GLY A 275 -23.57 6.42 -29.80
CA GLY A 275 -23.57 5.65 -31.04
C GLY A 275 -22.19 5.09 -31.41
N GLN A 276 -21.28 4.97 -30.44
CA GLN A 276 -19.91 4.46 -30.62
C GLN A 276 -19.81 3.07 -30.00
N HIS A 277 -18.95 2.20 -30.55
CA HIS A 277 -18.66 0.88 -29.96
C HIS A 277 -19.93 0.08 -29.59
N VAL A 278 -20.97 0.16 -30.42
CA VAL A 278 -22.36 -0.19 -30.05
C VAL A 278 -22.49 -1.63 -29.58
N GLU A 279 -21.87 -2.59 -30.28
CA GLU A 279 -21.95 -4.01 -29.88
C GLU A 279 -21.20 -4.27 -28.57
N ALA A 280 -20.03 -3.66 -28.36
CA ALA A 280 -19.31 -3.73 -27.09
C ALA A 280 -20.14 -3.13 -25.94
N GLY A 281 -20.71 -1.94 -26.16
CA GLY A 281 -21.59 -1.26 -25.20
C GLY A 281 -22.82 -2.08 -24.83
N ARG A 282 -23.45 -2.71 -25.82
CA ARG A 282 -24.59 -3.62 -25.64
C ARG A 282 -24.23 -4.82 -24.78
N ARG A 283 -23.11 -5.50 -25.07
CA ARG A 283 -22.68 -6.70 -24.33
C ARG A 283 -22.35 -6.37 -22.88
N MET A 284 -21.62 -5.28 -22.64
CA MET A 284 -21.28 -4.81 -21.30
C MET A 284 -22.52 -4.45 -20.48
N LEU A 285 -23.45 -3.66 -21.06
CA LEU A 285 -24.65 -3.24 -20.34
C LEU A 285 -25.56 -4.42 -19.98
N ILE A 286 -25.78 -5.37 -20.90
CA ILE A 286 -26.61 -6.55 -20.64
C ILE A 286 -25.98 -7.41 -19.53
N ALA A 287 -24.67 -7.65 -19.59
CA ALA A 287 -23.97 -8.42 -18.57
C ALA A 287 -24.05 -7.73 -17.19
N ALA A 288 -23.85 -6.41 -17.15
CA ALA A 288 -23.95 -5.63 -15.91
C ALA A 288 -25.36 -5.66 -15.32
N VAL A 289 -26.41 -5.47 -16.14
CA VAL A 289 -27.81 -5.55 -15.68
C VAL A 289 -28.12 -6.93 -15.11
N ALA A 290 -27.74 -8.00 -15.82
CA ALA A 290 -28.00 -9.36 -15.37
C ALA A 290 -27.27 -9.67 -14.04
N PHE A 291 -26.01 -9.25 -13.92
CA PHE A 291 -25.23 -9.45 -12.71
C PHE A 291 -25.79 -8.64 -11.54
N ALA A 292 -26.01 -7.33 -11.72
CA ALA A 292 -26.51 -6.44 -10.68
C ALA A 292 -27.92 -6.83 -10.19
N ALA A 293 -28.80 -7.30 -11.08
CA ALA A 293 -30.14 -7.74 -10.71
C ALA A 293 -30.14 -8.90 -9.71
N LEU A 294 -29.08 -9.74 -9.73
CA LEU A 294 -28.88 -10.82 -8.79
C LEU A 294 -28.06 -10.40 -7.57
N THR A 295 -26.93 -9.73 -7.77
CA THR A 295 -25.95 -9.50 -6.70
C THR A 295 -26.29 -8.34 -5.78
N VAL A 296 -27.00 -7.31 -6.25
CA VAL A 296 -27.41 -6.20 -5.37
C VAL A 296 -28.40 -6.64 -4.28
N PRO A 297 -29.45 -7.46 -4.58
CA PRO A 297 -30.27 -8.06 -3.53
C PRO A 297 -29.47 -8.88 -2.53
N VAL A 298 -28.51 -9.68 -3.01
CA VAL A 298 -27.65 -10.50 -2.14
C VAL A 298 -26.76 -9.61 -1.26
N GLN A 299 -26.21 -8.51 -1.78
CA GLN A 299 -25.46 -7.52 -0.99
C GLN A 299 -26.30 -6.94 0.15
N ILE A 300 -27.57 -6.60 -0.13
CA ILE A 300 -28.48 -6.03 0.88
C ILE A 300 -28.76 -7.07 1.96
N PHE A 301 -29.06 -8.31 1.58
CA PHE A 301 -29.27 -9.41 2.52
C PHE A 301 -28.02 -9.67 3.38
N VAL A 302 -26.84 -9.76 2.77
CA VAL A 302 -25.58 -9.94 3.50
C VAL A 302 -25.28 -8.73 4.40
N GLY A 303 -25.68 -7.52 3.98
CA GLY A 303 -25.59 -6.30 4.79
C GLY A 303 -26.46 -6.35 6.04
N ASP A 304 -27.70 -6.83 5.92
CA ASP A 304 -28.60 -7.06 7.05
C ASP A 304 -27.99 -8.05 8.05
N MET A 305 -27.52 -9.21 7.57
CA MET A 305 -26.84 -10.21 8.40
C MET A 305 -25.59 -9.65 9.09
N HIS A 306 -24.82 -8.82 8.38
CA HIS A 306 -23.67 -8.15 8.98
C HIS A 306 -24.08 -7.12 10.05
N GLY A 307 -25.20 -6.41 9.84
CA GLY A 307 -25.81 -5.51 10.81
C GLY A 307 -26.19 -6.21 12.10
N LEU A 308 -26.88 -7.37 12.01
CA LEU A 308 -27.25 -8.19 13.17
C LEU A 308 -26.01 -8.70 13.94
N ASN A 309 -24.98 -9.14 13.22
CA ASN A 309 -23.71 -9.53 13.86
C ASN A 309 -23.05 -8.35 14.59
N THR A 310 -23.06 -7.17 13.96
CA THR A 310 -22.52 -5.94 14.57
C THR A 310 -23.34 -5.53 15.79
N LEU A 311 -24.66 -5.65 15.75
CA LEU A 311 -25.52 -5.39 16.90
C LEU A 311 -25.13 -6.25 18.11
N LYS A 312 -24.84 -7.54 17.88
CA LYS A 312 -24.43 -8.47 18.93
C LYS A 312 -23.05 -8.16 19.53
N HIS A 313 -22.08 -7.77 18.70
CA HIS A 313 -20.67 -7.65 19.13
C HIS A 313 -20.19 -6.22 19.38
N GLN A 314 -20.81 -5.22 18.75
CA GLN A 314 -20.46 -3.81 18.82
C GLN A 314 -21.72 -2.93 18.75
N PRO A 315 -22.64 -3.02 19.74
CA PRO A 315 -23.94 -2.35 19.70
C PRO A 315 -23.82 -0.83 19.55
N MET A 316 -22.81 -0.20 20.17
CA MET A 316 -22.58 1.25 20.06
C MET A 316 -22.31 1.73 18.64
N LYS A 317 -21.80 0.85 17.77
CA LYS A 317 -21.66 1.15 16.35
C LYS A 317 -23.02 1.28 15.68
N ILE A 318 -23.95 0.36 15.95
CA ILE A 318 -25.33 0.42 15.44
C ILE A 318 -26.09 1.62 16.02
N ALA A 319 -25.94 1.85 17.33
CA ALA A 319 -26.55 3.01 17.98
C ALA A 319 -26.07 4.33 17.35
N ALA A 320 -24.80 4.43 16.96
CA ALA A 320 -24.29 5.58 16.22
C ALA A 320 -24.75 5.64 14.76
N MET A 321 -24.92 4.50 14.08
CA MET A 321 -25.50 4.46 12.72
C MET A 321 -26.91 5.03 12.72
N GLU A 322 -27.71 4.73 13.75
CA GLU A 322 -29.09 5.19 13.89
C GLU A 322 -29.26 6.49 14.67
N ALA A 323 -28.17 7.06 15.21
CA ALA A 323 -28.21 8.18 16.14
C ALA A 323 -29.24 7.96 17.28
N HIS A 324 -29.22 6.74 17.83
CA HIS A 324 -30.12 6.30 18.87
C HIS A 324 -29.57 6.69 20.25
N TRP A 325 -30.06 7.80 20.79
CA TRP A 325 -29.50 8.42 21.99
C TRP A 325 -29.98 7.82 23.30
N HIS A 326 -31.27 7.58 23.45
CA HIS A 326 -31.91 7.18 24.71
C HIS A 326 -32.76 5.93 24.52
N GLU A 327 -33.00 5.21 25.62
CA GLU A 327 -33.86 4.02 25.61
C GLU A 327 -35.24 4.34 25.04
N THR A 328 -35.73 3.46 24.18
CA THR A 328 -37.11 3.50 23.70
C THR A 328 -38.02 2.81 24.70
N LYS A 329 -39.21 3.37 24.94
CA LYS A 329 -40.18 2.76 25.85
C LYS A 329 -40.63 1.40 25.32
N GLU A 330 -40.96 0.50 26.24
CA GLU A 330 -41.42 -0.85 25.93
C GLU A 330 -42.67 -0.81 25.03
N GLY A 331 -42.65 -1.54 23.91
CA GLY A 331 -43.74 -1.58 22.92
C GLY A 331 -43.76 -0.48 21.85
N GLU A 332 -42.88 0.53 21.94
CA GLU A 332 -42.78 1.60 20.93
C GLU A 332 -41.89 1.22 19.74
N GLY A 333 -40.87 0.38 19.95
CA GLY A 333 -39.89 -0.01 18.95
C GLY A 333 -38.97 1.15 18.50
N VAL A 334 -37.72 0.85 18.17
CA VAL A 334 -36.74 1.82 17.70
C VAL A 334 -37.12 2.31 16.29
N PRO A 335 -37.25 3.64 16.07
CA PRO A 335 -37.56 4.18 14.77
C PRO A 335 -36.34 4.14 13.83
N LEU A 336 -36.58 4.02 12.51
CA LEU A 336 -35.52 4.20 11.52
C LEU A 336 -35.35 5.70 11.25
N VAL A 337 -34.22 6.28 11.62
CA VAL A 337 -33.99 7.72 11.48
C VAL A 337 -33.52 8.07 10.07
N VAL A 338 -34.43 8.32 9.14
CA VAL A 338 -34.10 8.62 7.73
C VAL A 338 -33.17 9.83 7.60
N PHE A 339 -33.41 10.88 8.40
CA PHE A 339 -32.56 12.06 8.46
C PHE A 339 -32.56 12.66 9.87
N ALA A 340 -31.41 13.14 10.32
CA ALA A 340 -31.25 13.94 11.52
C ALA A 340 -29.92 14.69 11.43
N LEU A 341 -29.76 15.73 12.24
CA LEU A 341 -28.47 16.29 12.59
C LEU A 341 -28.15 15.87 14.03
N PRO A 342 -27.32 14.83 14.24
CA PRO A 342 -26.98 14.38 15.57
C PRO A 342 -26.25 15.47 16.35
N ASN A 343 -26.70 15.73 17.57
CA ASN A 343 -26.10 16.69 18.49
C ASN A 343 -25.51 15.94 19.69
N GLU A 344 -24.21 15.68 19.62
CA GLU A 344 -23.49 14.89 20.62
C GLU A 344 -23.31 15.62 21.96
N GLU A 345 -23.41 16.96 21.97
CA GLU A 345 -23.30 17.77 23.20
C GLU A 345 -24.60 17.73 24.01
N GLU A 346 -25.74 17.72 23.33
CA GLU A 346 -27.08 17.68 23.95
C GLU A 346 -27.69 16.28 23.97
N GLU A 347 -26.95 15.26 23.50
CA GLU A 347 -27.37 13.86 23.39
C GLU A 347 -28.75 13.69 22.70
N ARG A 348 -29.00 14.44 21.63
CA ARG A 348 -30.27 14.41 20.89
C ARG A 348 -30.09 14.58 19.40
N ASN A 349 -31.18 14.37 18.64
CA ASN A 349 -31.23 14.62 17.21
C ASN A 349 -31.97 15.91 16.90
N ASP A 350 -31.31 16.83 16.20
CA ASP A 350 -31.94 18.03 15.67
C ASP A 350 -32.53 17.73 14.28
N PHE A 351 -33.71 18.31 13.96
CA PHE A 351 -34.40 18.13 12.68
C PHE A 351 -34.65 16.66 12.30
N GLU A 352 -35.05 15.83 13.27
CA GLU A 352 -35.28 14.40 13.07
C GLU A 352 -36.47 14.10 12.14
N VAL A 353 -36.23 13.23 11.16
CA VAL A 353 -37.24 12.60 10.31
C VAL A 353 -37.05 11.09 10.44
N ALA A 354 -37.97 10.43 11.15
CA ALA A 354 -37.89 9.01 11.44
C ALA A 354 -39.18 8.27 11.08
N ILE A 355 -39.04 7.00 10.73
CA ILE A 355 -40.16 6.10 10.46
C ILE A 355 -40.34 5.19 11.68
N PRO A 356 -41.49 5.27 12.40
CA PRO A 356 -41.73 4.48 13.61
C PRO A 356 -41.57 2.98 13.37
N LYS A 357 -41.00 2.25 14.35
CA LYS A 357 -40.81 0.79 14.38
C LYS A 357 -39.95 0.17 13.28
N LEU A 358 -39.64 0.89 12.20
CA LEU A 358 -38.90 0.33 11.07
C LEU A 358 -37.45 -0.02 11.44
N GLY A 359 -36.84 0.72 12.38
CA GLY A 359 -35.51 0.40 12.92
C GLY A 359 -35.51 -0.94 13.64
N SER A 360 -36.51 -1.20 14.48
CA SER A 360 -36.73 -2.51 15.12
C SER A 360 -36.90 -3.62 14.11
N VAL A 361 -37.71 -3.43 13.08
CA VAL A 361 -37.95 -4.47 12.07
C VAL A 361 -36.67 -4.85 11.35
N ILE A 362 -35.80 -3.88 11.05
CA ILE A 362 -34.52 -4.15 10.35
C ILE A 362 -33.49 -4.77 11.30
N LEU A 363 -33.31 -4.19 12.50
CA LEU A 363 -32.18 -4.54 13.37
C LEU A 363 -32.48 -5.67 14.37
N THR A 364 -33.76 -5.94 14.64
CA THR A 364 -34.18 -7.00 15.57
C THR A 364 -35.10 -8.04 14.93
N HIS A 365 -35.55 -7.80 13.69
CA HIS A 365 -36.54 -8.64 12.99
C HIS A 365 -37.86 -8.81 13.76
N THR A 366 -38.17 -7.86 14.65
CA THR A 366 -39.42 -7.79 15.42
C THR A 366 -39.96 -6.36 15.39
N LEU A 367 -41.28 -6.18 15.60
CA LEU A 367 -41.91 -4.85 15.54
C LEU A 367 -41.53 -3.96 16.72
N ASP A 368 -41.30 -4.55 17.89
CA ASP A 368 -41.14 -3.84 19.17
C ASP A 368 -39.76 -4.05 19.79
N GLY A 369 -38.83 -4.71 19.09
CA GLY A 369 -37.49 -4.99 19.60
C GLY A 369 -36.67 -3.73 19.81
N THR A 370 -35.90 -3.69 20.88
CA THR A 370 -35.02 -2.56 21.25
C THR A 370 -33.56 -3.01 21.33
N PHE A 371 -32.64 -2.03 21.36
CA PHE A 371 -31.22 -2.28 21.58
C PHE A 371 -30.59 -1.12 22.35
N ASP A 372 -29.37 -1.35 22.86
CA ASP A 372 -28.71 -0.41 23.75
C ASP A 372 -28.50 0.97 23.10
N PRO A 373 -28.94 2.06 23.76
CA PRO A 373 -28.77 3.42 23.26
C PRO A 373 -27.35 3.92 23.49
N LEU A 374 -26.97 5.01 22.81
CA LEU A 374 -25.66 5.65 23.01
C LEU A 374 -25.43 6.09 24.46
N THR A 375 -26.48 6.51 25.19
CA THR A 375 -26.34 6.90 26.61
C THR A 375 -26.12 5.75 27.57
N SER A 376 -26.18 4.49 27.11
CA SER A 376 -25.83 3.33 27.94
C SER A 376 -24.35 3.29 28.32
N VAL A 377 -23.48 3.96 27.56
CA VAL A 377 -22.04 4.08 27.84
C VAL A 377 -21.61 5.53 28.00
N PRO A 378 -20.50 5.82 28.71
CA PRO A 378 -19.93 7.15 28.80
C PRO A 378 -19.54 7.73 27.43
N ALA A 379 -19.59 9.05 27.26
CA ALA A 379 -19.25 9.71 25.99
C ALA A 379 -17.84 9.38 25.46
N SER A 380 -16.88 9.07 26.33
CA SER A 380 -15.51 8.67 25.96
C SER A 380 -15.41 7.27 25.35
N GLU A 381 -16.48 6.46 25.42
CA GLU A 381 -16.59 5.10 24.89
C GLU A 381 -17.40 5.05 23.58
N ARG A 382 -18.02 6.16 23.20
CA ARG A 382 -18.89 6.25 22.02
C ARG A 382 -18.07 6.52 20.76
N PRO A 383 -18.43 5.93 19.61
CA PRO A 383 -17.90 6.35 18.32
C PRO A 383 -18.45 7.73 17.94
N PRO A 384 -17.77 8.47 17.04
CA PRO A 384 -18.28 9.74 16.52
C PRO A 384 -19.57 9.49 15.72
N VAL A 385 -20.68 10.06 16.18
CA VAL A 385 -22.03 9.73 15.68
C VAL A 385 -22.26 10.35 14.33
N THR A 386 -21.95 11.64 14.17
CA THR A 386 -22.23 12.39 12.94
C THR A 386 -21.64 11.74 11.67
N PRO A 387 -20.32 11.45 11.57
CA PRO A 387 -19.77 10.86 10.37
C PRO A 387 -20.26 9.43 10.11
N VAL A 388 -20.49 8.64 11.17
CA VAL A 388 -21.01 7.26 11.05
C VAL A 388 -22.45 7.26 10.53
N PHE A 389 -23.31 8.10 11.10
CA PHE A 389 -24.69 8.28 10.68
C PHE A 389 -24.79 8.62 9.19
N PHE A 390 -24.15 9.71 8.74
CA PHE A 390 -24.24 10.14 7.34
C PHE A 390 -23.59 9.14 6.38
N ALA A 391 -22.46 8.53 6.75
CA ALA A 391 -21.83 7.52 5.91
C ALA A 391 -22.76 6.30 5.71
N PHE A 392 -23.47 5.85 6.75
CA PHE A 392 -24.42 4.75 6.63
C PHE A 392 -25.59 5.09 5.70
N ARG A 393 -26.16 6.29 5.84
CA ARG A 393 -27.27 6.74 4.95
C ARG A 393 -26.83 6.84 3.49
N ILE A 394 -25.61 7.33 3.21
CA ILE A 394 -25.07 7.37 1.84
C ILE A 394 -24.91 5.95 1.28
N MET A 395 -24.35 5.03 2.07
CA MET A 395 -24.12 3.64 1.66
C MET A 395 -25.45 2.93 1.33
N VAL A 396 -26.41 2.94 2.25
CA VAL A 396 -27.71 2.27 2.09
C VAL A 396 -28.55 2.95 1.01
N GLY A 397 -28.53 4.29 0.96
CA GLY A 397 -29.22 5.07 -0.08
C GLY A 397 -28.73 4.72 -1.48
N LEU A 398 -27.41 4.67 -1.69
CA LEU A 398 -26.84 4.26 -2.98
C LEU A 398 -27.12 2.78 -3.29
N GLY A 399 -27.04 1.88 -2.31
CA GLY A 399 -27.41 0.47 -2.48
C GLY A 399 -28.85 0.28 -2.95
N THR A 400 -29.77 1.08 -2.39
CA THR A 400 -31.19 1.09 -2.78
C THR A 400 -31.38 1.63 -4.20
N LEU A 401 -30.69 2.73 -4.54
CA LEU A 401 -30.74 3.29 -5.90
C LEU A 401 -30.15 2.34 -6.95
N MET A 402 -29.08 1.62 -6.61
CA MET A 402 -28.50 0.57 -7.45
C MET A 402 -29.52 -0.56 -7.69
N LEU A 403 -30.23 -1.00 -6.65
CA LEU A 403 -31.24 -2.05 -6.75
C LEU A 403 -32.37 -1.64 -7.71
N VAL A 404 -32.93 -0.45 -7.49
CA VAL A 404 -34.00 0.10 -8.34
C VAL A 404 -33.54 0.17 -9.79
N LEU A 405 -32.35 0.74 -10.05
CA LEU A 405 -31.84 0.83 -11.41
C LEU A 405 -31.63 -0.56 -12.04
N ALA A 406 -31.07 -1.52 -11.30
CA ALA A 406 -30.80 -2.86 -11.79
C ALA A 406 -32.08 -3.63 -12.15
N TRP A 407 -33.07 -3.65 -11.26
CA TRP A 407 -34.33 -4.37 -11.47
C TRP A 407 -35.21 -3.74 -12.55
N VAL A 408 -35.31 -2.42 -12.57
CA VAL A 408 -36.03 -1.70 -13.63
C VAL A 408 -35.34 -1.92 -14.98
N SER A 409 -34.01 -1.94 -15.01
CA SER A 409 -33.24 -2.27 -16.23
C SER A 409 -33.44 -3.72 -16.66
N ALA A 410 -33.49 -4.67 -15.72
CA ALA A 410 -33.73 -6.08 -16.00
C ALA A 410 -35.16 -6.32 -16.54
N PHE A 411 -36.15 -5.66 -15.95
CA PHE A 411 -37.53 -5.69 -16.45
C PHE A 411 -37.62 -5.12 -17.88
N GLN A 412 -36.95 -3.98 -18.14
CA GLN A 412 -36.93 -3.38 -19.48
C GLN A 412 -36.07 -4.17 -20.48
N LEU A 413 -35.08 -4.94 -20.01
CA LEU A 413 -34.33 -5.90 -20.81
C LEU A 413 -35.23 -7.07 -21.24
N TRP A 414 -36.03 -7.61 -20.31
CA TRP A 414 -37.03 -8.64 -20.60
C TRP A 414 -38.07 -8.16 -21.62
N ARG A 415 -38.50 -6.89 -21.54
CA ARG A 415 -39.36 -6.24 -22.54
C ARG A 415 -38.66 -5.85 -23.85
N LYS A 416 -37.36 -6.14 -23.99
CA LYS A 416 -36.50 -5.76 -25.14
C LYS A 416 -36.42 -4.24 -25.40
N LYS A 417 -36.72 -3.41 -24.40
CA LYS A 417 -36.75 -1.93 -24.48
C LYS A 417 -35.54 -1.24 -23.84
N LEU A 418 -34.71 -1.97 -23.08
CA LEU A 418 -33.57 -1.41 -22.33
C LEU A 418 -32.66 -0.53 -23.20
N LEU A 419 -32.21 -1.05 -24.35
CA LEU A 419 -31.24 -0.36 -25.22
C LEU A 419 -31.80 0.90 -25.88
N ALA A 420 -33.13 1.01 -25.99
CA ALA A 420 -33.81 2.16 -26.56
C ALA A 420 -34.18 3.22 -25.52
N SER A 421 -33.94 2.97 -24.22
CA SER A 421 -34.39 3.83 -23.14
C SER A 421 -33.33 4.87 -22.75
N PRO A 422 -33.48 6.16 -23.15
CA PRO A 422 -32.44 7.17 -22.92
C PRO A 422 -32.29 7.55 -21.43
N TRP A 423 -33.32 7.34 -20.62
CA TRP A 423 -33.26 7.62 -19.18
C TRP A 423 -32.54 6.51 -18.43
N LEU A 424 -32.70 5.24 -18.82
CA LEU A 424 -31.95 4.13 -18.22
C LEU A 424 -30.47 4.21 -18.56
N LEU A 425 -30.15 4.49 -19.83
CA LEU A 425 -28.76 4.68 -20.22
C LEU A 425 -28.11 5.87 -19.49
N ARG A 426 -28.85 6.96 -19.25
CA ARG A 426 -28.39 8.07 -18.39
C ARG A 426 -28.23 7.63 -16.94
N GLY A 427 -29.17 6.86 -16.39
CA GLY A 427 -29.11 6.32 -15.04
C GLY A 427 -27.83 5.49 -14.80
N TRP A 428 -27.50 4.58 -15.72
CA TRP A 428 -26.25 3.81 -15.65
C TRP A 428 -24.99 4.68 -15.71
N ASN A 429 -24.99 5.77 -16.49
CA ASN A 429 -23.87 6.72 -16.49
C ASN A 429 -23.75 7.48 -15.16
N TRP A 430 -24.87 7.92 -14.58
CA TRP A 430 -24.89 8.68 -13.33
C TRP A 430 -24.52 7.80 -12.13
N MET A 431 -24.87 6.52 -12.20
CA MET A 431 -24.52 5.52 -11.18
C MET A 431 -23.13 4.91 -11.37
N LEU A 432 -22.35 5.33 -12.37
CA LEU A 432 -20.98 4.86 -12.55
C LEU A 432 -20.09 5.01 -11.28
N PRO A 433 -20.03 6.16 -10.59
CA PRO A 433 -19.21 6.32 -9.40
C PRO A 433 -19.85 5.73 -8.12
N SER A 434 -21.10 5.30 -8.18
CA SER A 434 -21.88 4.95 -6.98
C SER A 434 -21.26 3.82 -6.17
N GLY A 435 -20.66 2.82 -6.81
CA GLY A 435 -19.99 1.71 -6.13
C GLY A 435 -18.80 2.18 -5.29
N PHE A 436 -17.96 3.05 -5.84
CA PHE A 436 -16.83 3.63 -5.12
C PHE A 436 -17.26 4.48 -3.92
N ILE A 437 -18.31 5.28 -4.08
CA ILE A 437 -18.84 6.11 -2.99
C ILE A 437 -19.43 5.22 -1.89
N ALA A 438 -20.22 4.21 -2.25
CA ALA A 438 -20.80 3.27 -1.29
C ALA A 438 -19.73 2.47 -0.54
N LEU A 439 -18.66 2.04 -1.22
CA LEU A 439 -17.51 1.38 -0.61
C LEU A 439 -16.83 2.27 0.42
N LEU A 440 -16.47 3.51 0.07
CA LEU A 440 -15.84 4.46 0.99
C LEU A 440 -16.73 4.75 2.20
N SER A 441 -18.02 4.98 1.96
CA SER A 441 -19.01 5.19 3.02
C SER A 441 -19.09 3.98 3.96
N GLY A 442 -19.15 2.75 3.43
CA GLY A 442 -19.16 1.54 4.26
C GLY A 442 -17.89 1.34 5.09
N TRP A 443 -16.72 1.66 4.54
CA TRP A 443 -15.47 1.64 5.28
C TRP A 443 -15.43 2.71 6.39
N PHE A 444 -15.95 3.91 6.14
CA PHE A 444 -16.06 4.94 7.17
C PHE A 444 -17.00 4.54 8.30
N VAL A 445 -18.19 4.00 7.97
CA VAL A 445 -19.11 3.43 8.97
C VAL A 445 -18.40 2.40 9.84
N THR A 446 -17.69 1.49 9.20
CA THR A 446 -17.06 0.36 9.89
C THR A 446 -15.90 0.79 10.77
N GLU A 447 -14.97 1.59 10.25
CA GLU A 447 -13.72 1.95 10.93
C GLU A 447 -13.90 3.13 11.90
N MET A 448 -14.70 4.14 11.55
CA MET A 448 -15.02 5.22 12.50
C MET A 448 -15.95 4.72 13.59
N GLY A 449 -16.87 3.80 13.28
CA GLY A 449 -17.73 3.15 14.25
C GLY A 449 -17.01 2.24 15.25
N ARG A 450 -15.73 1.91 15.03
CA ARG A 450 -14.89 1.18 16.00
C ARG A 450 -14.27 2.09 17.06
N GLN A 451 -14.19 3.39 16.79
CA GLN A 451 -13.63 4.35 17.75
C GLN A 451 -14.41 4.31 19.07
N PRO A 452 -13.73 4.46 20.22
CA PRO A 452 -12.34 4.92 20.43
C PRO A 452 -11.26 3.82 20.34
N TRP A 453 -11.60 2.63 19.84
CA TRP A 453 -10.71 1.48 19.81
C TRP A 453 -9.99 1.30 18.46
N VAL A 454 -8.71 0.90 18.52
CA VAL A 454 -7.98 0.40 17.36
C VAL A 454 -8.04 -1.13 17.28
N VAL A 455 -7.99 -1.80 18.44
CA VAL A 455 -8.35 -3.20 18.64
C VAL A 455 -9.49 -3.20 19.65
N TYR A 456 -10.69 -3.59 19.23
CA TYR A 456 -11.90 -3.44 20.03
C TYR A 456 -11.78 -4.16 21.39
N GLY A 457 -11.96 -3.42 22.49
CA GLY A 457 -11.82 -3.95 23.85
C GLY A 457 -10.40 -4.24 24.33
N VAL A 458 -9.37 -4.05 23.50
CA VAL A 458 -7.97 -4.40 23.84
C VAL A 458 -7.04 -3.19 23.84
N LEU A 459 -7.11 -2.35 22.80
CA LEU A 459 -6.19 -1.21 22.64
C LEU A 459 -6.95 0.02 22.13
N ARG A 460 -6.87 1.13 22.87
CA ARG A 460 -7.45 2.41 22.45
C ARG A 460 -6.58 3.07 21.40
N THR A 461 -7.21 3.82 20.49
CA THR A 461 -6.51 4.53 19.42
C THR A 461 -5.51 5.56 19.96
N ALA A 462 -5.82 6.20 21.09
CA ALA A 462 -4.95 7.20 21.71
C ALA A 462 -3.63 6.60 22.25
N ASP A 463 -3.67 5.33 22.68
CA ASP A 463 -2.50 4.62 23.24
C ASP A 463 -1.68 3.92 22.15
N ALA A 464 -2.19 3.88 20.91
CA ALA A 464 -1.56 3.19 19.80
C ALA A 464 -0.63 4.07 18.95
N VAL A 465 -0.79 5.40 19.02
CA VAL A 465 -0.04 6.35 18.20
C VAL A 465 1.42 6.45 18.65
N GLY A 466 2.33 6.58 17.69
CA GLY A 466 3.76 6.69 17.97
C GLY A 466 4.18 8.05 18.55
N PRO A 467 5.45 8.17 19.00
CA PRO A 467 5.99 9.38 19.63
C PRO A 467 6.31 10.52 18.64
N GLN A 468 5.93 10.39 17.36
CA GLN A 468 6.21 11.40 16.35
C GLN A 468 5.53 12.74 16.67
N SER A 469 6.26 13.81 16.41
CA SER A 469 5.73 15.16 16.58
C SER A 469 4.62 15.48 15.57
N ALA A 470 3.72 16.39 15.95
CA ALA A 470 2.66 16.88 15.07
C ALA A 470 3.20 17.47 13.75
N TRP A 471 4.36 18.14 13.78
CA TRP A 471 4.95 18.72 12.57
C TRP A 471 5.44 17.63 11.59
N MET A 472 6.05 16.55 12.08
CA MET A 472 6.50 15.43 11.23
C MET A 472 5.31 14.76 10.55
N THR A 473 4.24 14.54 11.32
CA THR A 473 2.99 13.96 10.82
C THR A 473 2.30 14.89 9.82
N ALA A 474 2.29 16.20 10.06
CA ALA A 474 1.77 17.18 9.13
C ALA A 474 2.58 17.25 7.82
N LEU A 475 3.92 17.17 7.92
CA LEU A 475 4.80 17.14 6.76
C LEU A 475 4.55 15.88 5.92
N SER A 476 4.54 14.69 6.53
CA SER A 476 4.28 13.46 5.79
C SER A 476 2.86 13.42 5.23
N LEU A 477 1.87 13.96 5.94
CA LEU A 477 0.52 14.14 5.40
C LEU A 477 0.54 15.04 4.17
N GLY A 478 1.23 16.18 4.22
CA GLY A 478 1.37 17.09 3.08
C GLY A 478 2.04 16.40 1.87
N VAL A 479 3.10 15.62 2.12
CA VAL A 479 3.78 14.83 1.08
C VAL A 479 2.84 13.80 0.47
N TYR A 480 2.08 13.05 1.29
CA TYR A 480 1.11 12.09 0.78
C TYR A 480 0.00 12.78 -0.01
N VAL A 481 -0.58 13.88 0.48
CA VAL A 481 -1.63 14.61 -0.24
C VAL A 481 -1.16 15.10 -1.59
N ILE A 482 0.02 15.72 -1.66
CA ILE A 482 0.59 16.24 -2.92
C ILE A 482 0.94 15.09 -3.86
N GLY A 483 1.64 14.07 -3.36
CA GLY A 483 2.03 12.90 -4.16
C GLY A 483 0.81 12.15 -4.69
N TYR A 484 -0.20 11.91 -3.85
CA TYR A 484 -1.42 11.21 -4.23
C TYR A 484 -2.26 12.03 -5.21
N ALA A 485 -2.40 13.34 -5.00
CA ALA A 485 -3.09 14.21 -5.95
C ALA A 485 -2.43 14.17 -7.33
N PHE A 486 -1.10 14.11 -7.40
CA PHE A 486 -0.36 13.98 -8.65
C PHE A 486 -0.53 12.60 -9.29
N VAL A 487 -0.22 11.53 -8.55
CA VAL A 487 -0.25 10.14 -9.04
C VAL A 487 -1.65 9.72 -9.45
N PHE A 488 -2.62 9.84 -8.54
CA PHE A 488 -4.00 9.43 -8.80
C PHE A 488 -4.73 10.38 -9.73
N GLY A 489 -4.41 11.68 -9.70
CA GLY A 489 -4.92 12.64 -10.68
C GLY A 489 -4.53 12.26 -12.11
N TRP A 490 -3.25 11.91 -12.33
CA TRP A 490 -2.77 11.46 -13.63
C TRP A 490 -3.34 10.08 -14.01
N GLY A 491 -3.44 9.16 -13.05
CA GLY A 491 -4.01 7.83 -13.28
C GLY A 491 -5.49 7.88 -13.67
N ILE A 492 -6.31 8.66 -12.97
CA ILE A 492 -7.72 8.88 -13.34
C ILE A 492 -7.82 9.55 -14.71
N TRP A 493 -7.03 10.57 -14.99
CA TRP A 493 -6.99 11.20 -16.31
C TRP A 493 -6.69 10.19 -17.41
N TYR A 494 -5.72 9.32 -17.19
CA TYR A 494 -5.33 8.29 -18.15
C TYR A 494 -6.39 7.20 -18.32
N LEU A 495 -7.03 6.75 -17.24
CA LEU A 495 -8.18 5.84 -17.31
C LEU A 495 -9.31 6.46 -18.13
N VAL A 496 -9.67 7.72 -17.88
CA VAL A 496 -10.68 8.45 -18.67
C VAL A 496 -10.24 8.56 -20.13
N LYS A 497 -8.95 8.75 -20.42
CA LYS A 497 -8.42 8.75 -21.78
C LYS A 497 -8.62 7.39 -22.46
N ILE A 498 -8.29 6.27 -21.81
CA ILE A 498 -8.51 4.92 -22.36
C ILE A 498 -10.00 4.69 -22.62
N LEU A 499 -10.85 4.99 -21.63
CA LEU A 499 -12.30 4.88 -21.77
C LEU A 499 -12.78 5.68 -22.99
N ARG A 500 -12.24 6.88 -23.25
CA ARG A 500 -12.63 7.68 -24.41
C ARG A 500 -12.22 7.14 -25.77
N HIS A 501 -11.10 6.42 -25.84
CA HIS A 501 -10.67 5.79 -27.10
C HIS A 501 -11.51 4.53 -27.38
N GLY A 502 -11.86 3.78 -26.33
CA GLY A 502 -12.67 2.57 -26.41
C GLY A 502 -11.95 1.37 -27.03
N PRO A 503 -12.66 0.23 -27.14
CA PRO A 503 -12.10 -1.01 -27.67
C PRO A 503 -11.66 -0.83 -29.13
N GLN A 504 -10.55 -1.48 -29.50
CA GLN A 504 -9.98 -1.42 -30.85
C GLN A 504 -9.93 -2.83 -31.45
N PRO A 505 -10.05 -2.97 -32.78
CA PRO A 505 -9.81 -4.23 -33.48
C PRO A 505 -8.40 -4.75 -33.16
N TYR A 506 -8.29 -6.06 -32.92
CA TYR A 506 -7.00 -6.69 -32.64
C TYR A 506 -6.32 -7.09 -33.95
N ASP A 507 -5.19 -6.45 -34.28
CA ASP A 507 -4.31 -6.86 -35.37
C ASP A 507 -3.35 -7.96 -34.89
N ALA A 508 -3.39 -9.11 -35.57
CA ALA A 508 -2.55 -10.25 -35.24
C ALA A 508 -1.12 -10.00 -35.70
N GLY A 509 -0.21 -9.71 -34.77
CA GLY A 509 1.23 -9.81 -35.01
C GLY A 509 1.65 -11.27 -35.29
N PRO A 510 2.80 -11.48 -35.95
CA PRO A 510 3.23 -12.81 -36.37
C PRO A 510 3.47 -13.76 -35.18
N SER A 511 2.89 -14.95 -35.27
CA SER A 511 3.05 -16.04 -34.31
C SER A 511 4.46 -16.64 -34.39
N LEU A 512 5.13 -16.80 -33.24
CA LEU A 512 6.39 -17.53 -33.13
C LEU A 512 6.12 -18.96 -32.65
N ASP A 513 6.73 -19.92 -33.34
CA ASP A 513 6.60 -21.37 -33.13
C ASP A 513 6.99 -21.82 -31.70
N HIS A 514 6.23 -22.76 -31.14
CA HIS A 514 6.34 -23.22 -29.75
C HIS A 514 7.24 -24.46 -29.60
N GLY A 515 8.34 -24.34 -28.85
CA GLY A 515 9.12 -25.46 -28.34
C GLY A 515 8.67 -25.90 -26.94
N SER A 516 8.31 -27.18 -26.78
CA SER A 516 7.78 -27.80 -25.56
C SER A 516 8.88 -28.24 -24.57
N HIS A 517 8.84 -27.80 -23.30
CA HIS A 517 9.53 -28.50 -22.20
C HIS A 517 8.81 -28.34 -20.84
N THR A 518 8.52 -29.47 -20.21
CA THR A 518 7.94 -29.68 -18.86
C THR A 518 8.99 -29.58 -17.74
N PRO A 519 8.65 -29.10 -16.52
CA PRO A 519 9.50 -29.24 -15.33
C PRO A 519 8.96 -30.22 -14.26
N ALA A 520 9.88 -30.81 -13.48
CA ALA A 520 9.66 -31.83 -12.45
C ALA A 520 9.81 -31.30 -10.99
N ARG A 521 9.25 -32.05 -10.02
CA ARG A 521 9.08 -31.75 -8.57
C ARG A 521 10.39 -31.84 -7.73
N PRO A 522 10.48 -31.16 -6.56
CA PRO A 522 11.50 -31.45 -5.55
C PRO A 522 10.96 -32.17 -4.29
N LEU A 523 11.87 -32.89 -3.62
CA LEU A 523 11.72 -33.70 -2.40
C LEU A 523 11.91 -32.86 -1.11
N SER A 524 11.24 -33.29 -0.05
CA SER A 524 11.23 -32.73 1.30
C SER A 524 12.41 -33.20 2.16
N ALA A 525 12.82 -32.37 3.12
CA ALA A 525 13.69 -32.75 4.23
C ALA A 525 13.11 -32.21 5.55
N ASP A 526 13.09 -33.07 6.58
CA ASP A 526 12.65 -32.77 7.94
C ASP A 526 13.79 -32.21 8.79
N MET A 527 13.52 -31.17 9.59
CA MET A 527 14.39 -30.74 10.69
C MET A 527 13.56 -30.11 11.83
N ASP A 528 14.00 -30.40 13.05
CA ASP A 528 13.35 -30.16 14.33
C ASP A 528 13.14 -28.67 14.68
N LEU A 529 11.92 -28.32 15.11
CA LEU A 529 11.30 -27.01 14.86
C LEU A 529 11.47 -25.99 16.01
N MET A 530 11.66 -26.42 17.26
CA MET A 530 11.35 -25.55 18.41
C MET A 530 12.46 -24.56 18.84
N THR A 531 13.73 -24.81 18.49
CA THR A 531 14.86 -23.90 18.81
C THR A 531 15.30 -23.05 17.61
N TRP A 532 14.93 -23.47 16.39
CA TRP A 532 15.36 -22.87 15.14
C TRP A 532 14.39 -21.85 14.56
N LEU A 533 13.16 -21.73 15.06
CA LEU A 533 12.11 -20.87 14.49
C LEU A 533 12.54 -19.39 14.31
N PRO A 534 13.08 -18.67 15.33
CA PRO A 534 13.55 -17.30 15.13
C PRO A 534 14.73 -17.20 14.15
N VAL A 535 15.60 -18.21 14.11
CA VAL A 535 16.75 -18.26 13.20
C VAL A 535 16.31 -18.50 11.75
N ALA A 536 15.33 -19.39 11.55
CA ALA A 536 14.70 -19.65 10.26
C ALA A 536 14.01 -18.39 9.73
N TRP A 537 13.26 -17.68 10.58
CA TRP A 537 12.62 -16.41 10.21
C TRP A 537 13.63 -15.30 9.91
N PHE A 538 14.71 -15.22 10.68
CA PHE A 538 15.81 -14.31 10.36
C PHE A 538 16.45 -14.62 9.01
N ALA A 539 16.68 -15.90 8.70
CA ALA A 539 17.19 -16.33 7.41
C ALA A 539 16.22 -16.03 6.26
N VAL A 540 14.91 -16.24 6.47
CA VAL A 540 13.85 -15.92 5.51
C VAL A 540 13.77 -14.43 5.22
N ILE A 541 13.76 -13.58 6.26
CA ILE A 541 13.71 -12.13 6.07
C ILE A 541 15.00 -11.63 5.43
N GLY A 542 16.15 -12.14 5.88
CA GLY A 542 17.45 -11.85 5.27
C GLY A 542 17.47 -12.25 3.80
N PHE A 543 16.93 -13.42 3.46
CA PHE A 543 16.75 -13.87 2.08
C PHE A 543 15.80 -12.95 1.30
N GLY A 544 14.66 -12.56 1.86
CA GLY A 544 13.71 -11.65 1.21
C GLY A 544 14.32 -10.27 0.92
N VAL A 545 15.05 -9.70 1.90
CA VAL A 545 15.80 -8.45 1.71
C VAL A 545 16.90 -8.62 0.67
N LEU A 546 17.66 -9.72 0.70
CA LEU A 546 18.68 -10.01 -0.30
C LEU A 546 18.07 -10.12 -1.70
N MET A 547 16.95 -10.84 -1.84
CA MET A 547 16.23 -10.99 -3.09
C MET A 547 15.72 -9.65 -3.61
N TYR A 548 15.17 -8.79 -2.75
CA TYR A 548 14.83 -7.42 -3.14
C TYR A 548 16.06 -6.63 -3.61
N VAL A 549 17.14 -6.65 -2.82
CA VAL A 549 18.41 -5.95 -3.13
C VAL A 549 18.99 -6.39 -4.47
N VAL A 550 18.90 -7.68 -4.78
CA VAL A 550 19.43 -8.27 -6.00
C VAL A 550 18.49 -8.04 -7.19
N LEU A 551 17.20 -8.31 -7.02
CA LEU A 551 16.24 -8.30 -8.12
C LEU A 551 15.72 -6.90 -8.44
N ASP A 552 15.33 -6.10 -7.45
CA ASP A 552 14.94 -4.72 -7.73
C ASP A 552 16.17 -3.80 -7.84
N GLY A 553 17.32 -4.17 -7.25
CA GLY A 553 18.55 -3.38 -7.33
C GLY A 553 19.05 -3.11 -8.75
N PHE A 554 18.92 -4.06 -9.69
CA PHE A 554 19.25 -3.78 -11.09
C PHE A 554 18.17 -2.92 -11.79
N VAL A 555 16.90 -3.00 -11.37
CA VAL A 555 15.81 -2.15 -11.90
C VAL A 555 16.01 -0.70 -11.45
N LEU A 556 16.29 -0.49 -10.16
CA LEU A 556 16.71 0.80 -9.60
C LEU A 556 18.01 1.29 -10.27
N GLY A 557 18.94 0.37 -10.53
CA GLY A 557 20.15 0.63 -11.30
C GLY A 557 19.87 1.18 -12.70
N ILE A 558 18.93 0.59 -13.45
CA ILE A 558 18.50 1.11 -14.75
C ILE A 558 17.98 2.55 -14.63
N GLY A 559 17.21 2.85 -13.58
CA GLY A 559 16.75 4.21 -13.31
C GLY A 559 17.86 5.19 -12.97
N ILE A 560 18.86 4.78 -12.17
CA ILE A 560 20.05 5.61 -11.88
C ILE A 560 20.86 5.89 -13.16
N LEU A 561 20.90 4.92 -14.09
CA LEU A 561 21.58 5.06 -15.37
C LEU A 561 20.75 5.81 -16.44
N ALA A 562 19.44 6.01 -16.22
CA ALA A 562 18.55 6.64 -17.19
C ALA A 562 19.01 8.02 -17.69
N PRO A 563 19.59 8.91 -16.85
CA PRO A 563 20.11 10.20 -17.32
C PRO A 563 21.30 10.11 -18.29
N PHE A 564 21.96 8.94 -18.39
CA PHE A 564 23.10 8.72 -19.26
C PHE A 564 22.71 8.17 -20.65
N ALA A 565 21.42 7.88 -20.88
CA ALA A 565 20.92 7.53 -22.21
C ALA A 565 21.04 8.73 -23.16
N GLU A 566 21.55 8.50 -24.37
CA GLU A 566 21.76 9.57 -25.36
C GLU A 566 20.45 10.06 -25.98
N ASP A 567 19.47 9.15 -26.11
CA ASP A 567 18.19 9.41 -26.73
C ASP A 567 17.04 8.65 -26.02
N GLU A 568 15.79 9.00 -26.37
CA GLU A 568 14.61 8.39 -25.76
C GLU A 568 14.44 6.90 -26.14
N GLU A 569 14.98 6.48 -27.28
CA GLU A 569 14.92 5.11 -27.78
C GLU A 569 15.82 4.17 -26.96
N GLN A 570 17.04 4.63 -26.62
CA GLN A 570 17.92 3.94 -25.69
C GLN A 570 17.26 3.76 -24.33
N LEU A 571 16.63 4.81 -23.79
CA LEU A 571 15.94 4.74 -22.50
C LEU A 571 14.74 3.79 -22.54
N ASP A 572 13.97 3.78 -23.63
CA ASP A 572 12.88 2.82 -23.82
C ASP A 572 13.37 1.39 -23.80
N LEU A 573 14.45 1.13 -24.55
CA LEU A 573 15.06 -0.19 -24.61
C LEU A 573 15.56 -0.62 -23.23
N MET A 574 16.20 0.26 -22.47
CA MET A 574 16.63 0.00 -21.09
C MET A 574 15.44 -0.39 -20.20
N MET A 575 14.37 0.39 -20.20
CA MET A 575 13.19 0.15 -19.35
C MET A 575 12.43 -1.13 -19.72
N ASN A 576 12.30 -1.43 -21.02
CA ASN A 576 11.63 -2.64 -21.52
C ASN A 576 12.29 -3.94 -21.03
N THR A 577 13.59 -3.90 -20.65
CA THR A 577 14.27 -5.07 -20.07
C THR A 577 13.76 -5.46 -18.68
N ALA A 578 13.14 -4.52 -17.95
CA ALA A 578 12.67 -4.72 -16.57
C ALA A 578 11.14 -4.80 -16.46
N ALA A 579 10.41 -4.37 -17.50
CA ALA A 579 8.94 -4.27 -17.48
C ALA A 579 8.16 -5.56 -17.14
N PRO A 580 8.61 -6.80 -17.50
CA PRO A 580 7.87 -8.01 -17.13
C PRO A 580 8.06 -8.43 -15.66
N ILE A 581 9.05 -7.87 -14.95
CA ILE A 581 9.55 -8.41 -13.67
C ILE A 581 9.61 -7.39 -12.54
N TRP A 582 9.57 -6.08 -12.82
CA TRP A 582 9.77 -5.04 -11.80
C TRP A 582 8.74 -5.09 -10.65
N ASP A 583 7.47 -5.31 -10.97
CA ASP A 583 6.37 -5.39 -10.00
C ASP A 583 6.54 -6.61 -9.07
N GLY A 584 6.88 -7.77 -9.65
CA GLY A 584 7.26 -8.96 -8.88
C GLY A 584 8.49 -8.73 -7.99
N ASN A 585 9.42 -7.87 -8.39
CA ASN A 585 10.61 -7.59 -7.59
C ASN A 585 10.28 -6.74 -6.34
N GLU A 586 9.32 -5.82 -6.42
CA GLU A 586 8.88 -5.01 -5.27
C GLU A 586 8.23 -5.87 -4.16
N THR A 587 7.57 -6.99 -4.53
CA THR A 587 6.91 -7.88 -3.55
C THR A 587 7.88 -8.47 -2.51
N TRP A 588 9.17 -8.59 -2.83
CA TRP A 588 10.20 -9.03 -1.88
C TRP A 588 10.43 -8.04 -0.74
N LEU A 589 10.30 -6.73 -1.01
CA LEU A 589 10.37 -5.70 0.03
C LEU A 589 9.18 -5.82 0.98
N VAL A 590 7.99 -6.05 0.43
CA VAL A 590 6.76 -6.25 1.20
C VAL A 590 6.86 -7.52 2.05
N LEU A 591 7.40 -8.62 1.51
CA LEU A 591 7.70 -9.84 2.27
C LEU A 591 8.69 -9.56 3.40
N GLY A 592 9.74 -8.77 3.15
CA GLY A 592 10.69 -8.36 4.19
C GLY A 592 10.02 -7.56 5.31
N GLY A 593 9.18 -6.58 4.97
CA GLY A 593 8.45 -5.75 5.94
C GLY A 593 7.38 -6.52 6.72
N ALA A 594 6.50 -7.24 6.03
CA ALA A 594 5.45 -8.05 6.63
C ALA A 594 6.04 -9.22 7.46
N GLY A 595 7.08 -9.87 6.95
CA GLY A 595 7.81 -10.91 7.66
C GLY A 595 8.48 -10.37 8.92
N LEU A 596 9.07 -9.18 8.88
CA LEU A 596 9.61 -8.52 10.07
C LEU A 596 8.51 -8.19 11.09
N MET A 597 7.34 -7.73 10.64
CA MET A 597 6.19 -7.49 11.52
C MET A 597 5.66 -8.80 12.15
N ALA A 598 5.60 -9.88 11.37
CA ALA A 598 5.10 -11.18 11.82
C ALA A 598 6.05 -11.88 12.78
N ALA A 599 7.34 -11.90 12.45
CA ALA A 599 8.35 -12.64 13.19
C ALA A 599 8.99 -11.81 14.31
N PHE A 600 9.11 -10.49 14.13
CA PHE A 600 9.81 -9.59 15.05
C PHE A 600 9.07 -8.25 15.25
N PRO A 601 7.80 -8.26 15.72
CA PRO A 601 6.94 -7.07 15.76
C PRO A 601 7.53 -5.91 16.57
N LYS A 602 8.25 -6.21 17.66
CA LYS A 602 8.97 -5.21 18.47
C LYS A 602 10.05 -4.49 17.66
N ALA A 603 10.89 -5.26 16.96
CA ALA A 603 11.94 -4.70 16.13
C ALA A 603 11.36 -3.90 14.96
N TYR A 604 10.30 -4.41 14.32
CA TYR A 604 9.57 -3.69 13.27
C TYR A 604 9.09 -2.32 13.74
N ALA A 605 8.44 -2.24 14.91
CA ALA A 605 7.94 -0.98 15.48
C ALA A 605 9.06 0.02 15.79
N VAL A 606 10.17 -0.45 16.38
CA VAL A 606 11.33 0.40 16.71
C VAL A 606 12.02 0.91 15.45
N LEU A 607 12.20 0.06 14.44
CA LEU A 607 12.86 0.43 13.19
C LEU A 607 12.09 1.48 12.42
N LEU A 608 10.81 1.25 12.17
CA LEU A 608 10.01 2.14 11.33
C LEU A 608 9.74 3.48 12.01
N SER A 609 9.65 3.51 13.35
CA SER A 609 9.55 4.76 14.10
C SER A 609 10.87 5.54 14.13
N ALA A 610 12.01 4.87 14.33
CA ALA A 610 13.32 5.52 14.34
C ALA A 610 13.74 6.05 12.95
N LEU A 611 13.42 5.29 11.90
CA LEU A 611 13.77 5.59 10.52
C LEU A 611 12.62 6.23 9.75
N TYR A 612 11.71 6.93 10.45
CA TYR A 612 10.50 7.52 9.87
C TYR A 612 10.76 8.31 8.58
N LEU A 613 11.71 9.26 8.59
CA LEU A 613 12.00 10.12 7.44
C LEU A 613 12.72 9.36 6.30
N PRO A 614 13.76 8.55 6.54
CA PRO A 614 14.35 7.70 5.50
C PRO A 614 13.33 6.73 4.87
N VAL A 615 12.49 6.08 5.67
CA VAL A 615 11.45 5.17 5.18
C VAL A 615 10.39 5.93 4.39
N LEU A 616 9.97 7.11 4.85
CA LEU A 616 9.07 7.98 4.09
C LEU A 616 9.67 8.35 2.73
N LEU A 617 10.94 8.77 2.70
CA LEU A 617 11.64 9.10 1.46
C LEU A 617 11.72 7.90 0.52
N LEU A 618 12.08 6.72 1.05
CA LEU A 618 12.13 5.46 0.31
C LEU A 618 10.77 5.15 -0.33
N VAL A 619 9.71 5.12 0.48
CA VAL A 619 8.35 4.78 0.04
C VAL A 619 7.86 5.77 -1.01
N VAL A 620 8.05 7.08 -0.79
CA VAL A 620 7.66 8.11 -1.75
C VAL A 620 8.45 7.96 -3.06
N ALA A 621 9.74 7.69 -2.98
CA ALA A 621 10.59 7.51 -4.15
C ALA A 621 10.20 6.25 -4.96
N LEU A 622 9.86 5.15 -4.29
CA LEU A 622 9.33 3.93 -4.92
C LEU A 622 7.98 4.19 -5.60
N VAL A 623 7.07 4.93 -4.95
CA VAL A 623 5.79 5.36 -5.52
C VAL A 623 6.01 6.14 -6.82
N PHE A 624 6.85 7.19 -6.78
CA PHE A 624 7.13 8.00 -7.97
C PHE A 624 7.80 7.18 -9.07
N ARG A 625 8.69 6.25 -8.71
CA ARG A 625 9.36 5.35 -9.66
C ARG A 625 8.35 4.44 -10.37
N GLY A 626 7.54 3.68 -9.63
CA GLY A 626 6.58 2.72 -10.20
C GLY A 626 5.56 3.43 -11.09
N VAL A 627 5.06 4.59 -10.64
CA VAL A 627 4.17 5.45 -11.44
C VAL A 627 4.86 5.94 -12.71
N ALA A 628 6.09 6.46 -12.60
CA ALA A 628 6.83 6.94 -13.76
C ALA A 628 7.10 5.83 -14.77
N PHE A 629 7.42 4.61 -14.30
CA PHE A 629 7.60 3.44 -15.14
C PHE A 629 6.34 3.15 -15.97
N GLU A 630 5.18 3.11 -15.31
CA GLU A 630 3.92 2.74 -15.92
C GLU A 630 3.38 3.82 -16.87
N PHE A 631 3.51 5.10 -16.53
CA PHE A 631 2.94 6.21 -17.32
C PHE A 631 3.84 6.71 -18.44
N ARG A 632 5.17 6.54 -18.36
CA ARG A 632 6.11 7.06 -19.36
C ARG A 632 5.83 6.50 -20.75
N PHE A 633 5.59 5.20 -20.87
CA PHE A 633 5.29 4.54 -22.15
C PHE A 633 3.99 5.03 -22.81
N LYS A 634 3.12 5.65 -22.01
CA LYS A 634 1.79 6.11 -22.43
C LYS A 634 1.76 7.63 -22.70
N ALA A 635 2.85 8.33 -22.41
CA ALA A 635 2.97 9.78 -22.49
C ALA A 635 3.77 10.22 -23.73
N HIS A 636 3.21 11.11 -24.54
CA HIS A 636 3.93 11.71 -25.68
C HIS A 636 4.56 13.06 -25.32
N ARG A 637 3.81 13.99 -24.71
CA ARG A 637 4.26 15.37 -24.46
C ARG A 637 4.95 15.57 -23.10
N SER A 638 4.59 14.79 -22.08
CA SER A 638 5.17 14.83 -20.73
C SER A 638 6.22 13.73 -20.49
N ARG A 639 6.68 13.07 -21.54
CA ARG A 639 7.58 11.90 -21.46
C ARG A 639 8.87 12.20 -20.70
N ARG A 640 9.49 13.36 -20.95
CA ARG A 640 10.69 13.82 -20.25
C ARG A 640 10.49 13.98 -18.74
N LEU A 641 9.33 14.48 -18.31
CA LEU A 641 9.01 14.62 -16.88
C LEU A 641 8.98 13.24 -16.21
N TRP A 642 8.39 12.25 -16.87
CA TRP A 642 8.36 10.87 -16.37
C TRP A 642 9.74 10.20 -16.40
N SER A 643 10.57 10.47 -17.41
CA SER A 643 11.97 10.01 -17.42
C SER A 643 12.76 10.55 -16.22
N VAL A 644 12.60 11.84 -15.92
CA VAL A 644 13.24 12.48 -14.76
C VAL A 644 12.70 11.92 -13.45
N ALA A 645 11.38 11.73 -13.34
CA ALA A 645 10.76 11.12 -12.16
C ALA A 645 11.23 9.68 -11.93
N PHE A 646 11.38 8.89 -13.01
CA PHE A 646 11.91 7.53 -12.94
C PHE A 646 13.36 7.51 -12.43
N GLY A 647 14.22 8.39 -12.96
CA GLY A 647 15.61 8.49 -12.53
C GLY A 647 15.78 9.01 -11.10
N LEU A 648 15.09 10.10 -10.75
CA LEU A 648 15.12 10.65 -9.39
C LEU A 648 14.49 9.71 -8.36
N GLY A 649 13.37 9.07 -8.68
CA GLY A 649 12.74 8.07 -7.82
C GLY A 649 13.69 6.91 -7.53
N SER A 650 14.37 6.39 -8.57
CA SER A 650 15.33 5.29 -8.39
C SER A 650 16.56 5.71 -7.58
N LEU A 651 17.08 6.92 -7.80
CA LEU A 651 18.19 7.48 -7.04
C LEU A 651 17.83 7.68 -5.57
N LEU A 652 16.71 8.34 -5.28
CA LEU A 652 16.27 8.65 -3.92
C LEU A 652 15.89 7.39 -3.14
N ALA A 653 15.23 6.41 -3.77
CA ALA A 653 14.93 5.13 -3.13
C ALA A 653 16.21 4.39 -2.74
N THR A 654 17.16 4.29 -3.67
CA THR A 654 18.47 3.64 -3.42
C THR A 654 19.26 4.36 -2.34
N PHE A 655 19.30 5.70 -2.39
CA PHE A 655 19.99 6.49 -1.38
C PHE A 655 19.36 6.30 0.00
N ALA A 656 18.03 6.41 0.12
CA ALA A 656 17.31 6.21 1.37
C ALA A 656 17.53 4.81 1.95
N GLN A 657 17.59 3.78 1.11
CA GLN A 657 17.90 2.41 1.53
C GLN A 657 19.32 2.28 2.09
N GLY A 658 20.31 2.93 1.45
CA GLY A 658 21.67 2.94 1.95
C GLY A 658 21.81 3.72 3.25
N VAL A 659 21.05 4.82 3.42
CA VAL A 659 20.96 5.57 4.68
C VAL A 659 20.37 4.70 5.79
N ILE A 660 19.25 4.01 5.52
CA ILE A 660 18.64 3.05 6.46
C ILE A 660 19.68 2.03 6.91
N LEU A 661 20.37 1.38 5.96
CA LEU A 661 21.41 0.40 6.26
C LEU A 661 22.56 1.00 7.09
N GLY A 662 23.04 2.19 6.72
CA GLY A 662 24.10 2.89 7.44
C GLY A 662 23.74 3.22 8.88
N THR A 663 22.53 3.73 9.10
CA THR A 663 22.02 4.01 10.45
C THR A 663 21.89 2.73 11.27
N LEU A 664 21.45 1.61 10.68
CA LEU A 664 21.39 0.32 11.37
C LEU A 664 22.77 -0.18 11.81
N VAL A 665 23.77 -0.06 10.93
CA VAL A 665 25.15 -0.47 11.21
C VAL A 665 25.80 0.42 12.27
N GLN A 666 25.52 1.73 12.23
CA GLN A 666 25.98 2.68 13.25
C GLN A 666 25.35 2.43 14.62
N GLY A 667 24.15 1.85 14.66
CA GLY A 667 23.38 1.63 15.88
C GLY A 667 22.41 2.79 16.17
N LEU A 668 21.26 2.45 16.76
CA LEU A 668 20.21 3.42 17.11
C LEU A 668 20.33 3.85 18.57
N PRO A 669 20.18 5.15 18.89
CA PRO A 669 20.09 5.63 20.28
C PRO A 669 18.75 5.19 20.90
N LEU A 670 18.79 4.05 21.59
CA LEU A 670 17.66 3.43 22.25
C LEU A 670 17.84 3.48 23.77
N VAL A 671 16.80 3.87 24.50
CA VAL A 671 16.71 3.80 25.97
C VAL A 671 15.49 2.93 26.29
N ASP A 672 15.69 1.83 27.01
CA ASP A 672 14.64 0.85 27.34
C ASP A 672 13.83 0.33 26.13
N GLY A 673 14.49 0.19 24.98
CA GLY A 673 13.87 -0.27 23.74
C GLY A 673 13.06 0.79 23.00
N VAL A 674 13.00 2.03 23.50
CA VAL A 674 12.33 3.16 22.86
C VAL A 674 13.35 4.09 22.20
N TYR A 675 13.05 4.53 20.98
CA TYR A 675 13.89 5.46 20.23
C TYR A 675 13.84 6.87 20.78
N GLN A 676 15.01 7.43 21.12
CA GLN A 676 15.15 8.80 21.67
C GLN A 676 16.01 9.74 20.81
N GLY A 677 16.47 9.30 19.63
CA GLY A 677 17.34 10.10 18.75
C GLY A 677 16.72 11.32 18.08
N GLY A 678 15.43 11.59 18.33
CA GLY A 678 14.69 12.67 17.66
C GLY A 678 14.53 12.47 16.15
N ALA A 679 13.97 13.47 15.46
CA ALA A 679 13.61 13.35 14.04
C ALA A 679 14.79 13.13 13.08
N PHE A 680 16.00 13.50 13.50
CA PHE A 680 17.21 13.48 12.67
C PHE A 680 18.31 12.56 13.20
N GLY A 681 18.02 11.69 14.18
CA GLY A 681 19.02 10.75 14.72
C GLY A 681 19.59 9.76 13.69
N TRP A 682 18.93 9.60 12.54
CA TRP A 682 19.43 8.84 11.39
C TRP A 682 20.45 9.62 10.53
N PHE A 683 20.51 10.95 10.64
CA PHE A 683 21.37 11.78 9.81
C PHE A 683 22.80 11.79 10.37
N SER A 684 23.69 11.05 9.72
CA SER A 684 25.11 11.01 10.06
C SER A 684 25.99 10.97 8.80
N PRO A 685 27.24 11.45 8.85
CA PRO A 685 28.17 11.34 7.72
C PRO A 685 28.34 9.90 7.23
N PHE A 686 28.38 8.93 8.16
CA PHE A 686 28.48 7.51 7.83
C PHE A 686 27.24 7.00 7.09
N ALA A 687 26.04 7.34 7.56
CA ALA A 687 24.78 6.96 6.91
C ALA A 687 24.66 7.58 5.50
N MET A 688 25.10 8.83 5.33
CA MET A 688 25.10 9.48 4.00
C MET A 688 26.11 8.83 3.04
N LEU A 689 27.29 8.45 3.54
CA LEU A 689 28.30 7.72 2.76
C LEU A 689 27.78 6.34 2.32
N THR A 690 27.10 5.61 3.20
CA THR A 690 26.47 4.32 2.84
C THR A 690 25.31 4.49 1.86
N GLY A 691 24.52 5.56 1.98
CA GLY A 691 23.57 6.00 0.96
C GLY A 691 24.20 6.16 -0.42
N ALA A 692 25.29 6.92 -0.52
CA ALA A 692 26.01 7.14 -1.77
C ALA A 692 26.69 5.86 -2.31
N ALA A 693 27.23 5.04 -1.41
CA ALA A 693 27.83 3.74 -1.75
C ALA A 693 26.81 2.81 -2.43
N LEU A 694 25.59 2.74 -1.89
CA LEU A 694 24.54 1.87 -2.44
C LEU A 694 24.09 2.34 -3.82
N VAL A 695 24.04 3.66 -4.06
CA VAL A 695 23.76 4.23 -5.40
C VAL A 695 24.76 3.76 -6.44
N ALA A 696 26.07 3.82 -6.13
CA ALA A 696 27.11 3.31 -7.01
C ALA A 696 26.96 1.79 -7.25
N GLY A 697 26.62 1.05 -6.20
CA GLY A 697 26.38 -0.38 -6.27
C GLY A 697 25.20 -0.75 -7.19
N TYR A 698 24.06 -0.09 -7.05
CA TYR A 698 22.88 -0.39 -7.87
C TYR A 698 23.08 0.05 -9.31
N ALA A 699 23.75 1.18 -9.55
CA ALA A 699 24.19 1.55 -10.90
C ALA A 699 25.03 0.45 -11.56
N LEU A 700 25.93 -0.21 -10.81
CA LEU A 700 26.71 -1.36 -11.30
C LEU A 700 25.84 -2.59 -11.63
N LEU A 701 24.84 -2.90 -10.80
CA LEU A 701 23.88 -3.96 -11.09
C LEU A 701 23.06 -3.65 -12.36
N GLY A 702 22.58 -2.41 -12.49
CA GLY A 702 21.87 -1.94 -13.68
C GLY A 702 22.72 -2.03 -14.95
N SER A 703 23.99 -1.60 -14.89
CA SER A 703 24.87 -1.62 -16.07
C SER A 703 25.15 -3.05 -16.51
N THR A 704 25.43 -3.95 -15.56
CA THR A 704 25.71 -5.36 -15.87
C THR A 704 24.47 -6.12 -16.34
N TRP A 705 23.27 -5.76 -15.87
CA TRP A 705 22.00 -6.27 -16.40
C TRP A 705 21.75 -5.82 -17.85
N LEU A 706 22.01 -4.55 -18.17
CA LEU A 706 21.88 -4.05 -19.54
C LEU A 706 22.85 -4.74 -20.49
N ILE A 707 24.08 -5.06 -20.05
CA ILE A 707 25.03 -5.88 -20.84
C ILE A 707 24.42 -7.24 -21.21
N LEU A 708 23.71 -7.86 -20.27
CA LEU A 708 23.08 -9.17 -20.46
C LEU A 708 21.85 -9.11 -21.38
N LYS A 709 21.04 -8.06 -21.27
CA LYS A 709 19.70 -8.00 -21.92
C LYS A 709 19.63 -7.23 -23.23
N THR A 710 20.61 -6.41 -23.55
CA THR A 710 20.59 -5.53 -24.73
C THR A 710 21.71 -5.85 -25.71
N GLU A 711 21.62 -5.29 -26.93
CA GLU A 711 22.65 -5.33 -27.97
C GLU A 711 22.89 -3.92 -28.53
N GLY A 712 23.97 -3.74 -29.29
CA GLY A 712 24.24 -2.48 -29.99
C GLY A 712 24.63 -1.33 -29.06
N ARG A 713 24.08 -0.13 -29.31
CA ARG A 713 24.45 1.12 -28.63
C ARG A 713 24.27 1.06 -27.12
N VAL A 714 23.14 0.54 -26.63
CA VAL A 714 22.85 0.43 -25.19
C VAL A 714 23.82 -0.52 -24.49
N GLN A 715 24.16 -1.64 -25.14
CA GLN A 715 25.11 -2.60 -24.59
C GLN A 715 26.52 -2.00 -24.50
N ALA A 716 26.93 -1.22 -25.51
CA ALA A 716 28.22 -0.54 -25.53
C ALA A 716 28.34 0.50 -24.41
N LEU A 717 27.31 1.34 -24.24
CA LEU A 717 27.23 2.31 -23.13
C LEU A 717 27.35 1.60 -21.77
N ALA A 718 26.58 0.53 -21.57
CA ALA A 718 26.60 -0.25 -20.33
C ALA A 718 28.00 -0.84 -20.02
N ARG A 719 28.72 -1.33 -21.04
CA ARG A 719 30.10 -1.82 -20.89
C ARG A 719 31.09 -0.70 -20.54
N GLN A 720 30.94 0.49 -21.15
CA GLN A 720 31.78 1.65 -20.83
C GLN A 720 31.58 2.13 -19.40
N MET A 721 30.35 2.16 -18.91
CA MET A 721 30.03 2.60 -17.54
C MET A 721 30.44 1.60 -16.46
N THR A 722 30.47 0.29 -16.77
CA THR A 722 30.71 -0.76 -15.77
C THR A 722 32.06 -0.63 -15.08
N ARG A 723 33.14 -0.28 -15.78
CA ARG A 723 34.47 -0.14 -15.16
C ARG A 723 34.54 1.01 -14.13
N PRO A 724 34.19 2.26 -14.48
CA PRO A 724 34.11 3.35 -13.50
C PRO A 724 33.26 3.00 -12.27
N LEU A 725 32.13 2.31 -12.48
CA LEU A 725 31.24 1.87 -11.40
C LEU A 725 31.88 0.83 -10.48
N VAL A 726 32.65 -0.13 -11.03
CA VAL A 726 33.42 -1.10 -10.21
C VAL A 726 34.40 -0.36 -9.30
N VAL A 727 35.14 0.63 -9.83
CA VAL A 727 36.08 1.42 -9.01
C VAL A 727 35.35 2.22 -7.94
N ALA A 728 34.22 2.85 -8.29
CA ALA A 728 33.41 3.59 -7.32
C ALA A 728 32.90 2.69 -6.19
N VAL A 729 32.43 1.48 -6.51
CA VAL A 729 31.98 0.50 -5.51
C VAL A 729 33.12 0.03 -4.62
N ILE A 730 34.28 -0.32 -5.18
CA ILE A 730 35.45 -0.74 -4.38
C ILE A 730 35.92 0.39 -3.47
N ALA A 731 35.99 1.62 -3.98
CA ALA A 731 36.36 2.79 -3.19
C ALA A 731 35.37 3.03 -2.06
N ALA A 732 34.06 2.94 -2.33
CA ALA A 732 33.02 3.08 -1.33
C ALA A 732 33.08 1.96 -0.27
N MET A 733 33.28 0.70 -0.67
CA MET A 733 33.47 -0.43 0.25
C MET A 733 34.72 -0.21 1.12
N GLY A 734 35.81 0.28 0.55
CA GLY A 734 37.04 0.63 1.28
C GLY A 734 36.81 1.74 2.30
N LEU A 735 36.10 2.81 1.93
CA LEU A 735 35.77 3.93 2.82
C LEU A 735 34.83 3.52 3.94
N VAL A 736 33.80 2.72 3.65
CA VAL A 736 32.90 2.19 4.68
C VAL A 736 33.68 1.28 5.63
N SER A 737 34.50 0.38 5.08
CA SER A 737 35.29 -0.56 5.87
C SER A 737 36.33 0.13 6.76
N SER A 738 36.95 1.21 6.29
CA SER A 738 37.91 1.98 7.10
C SER A 738 37.23 2.86 8.15
N TRP A 739 35.95 3.22 7.97
CA TRP A 739 35.18 3.99 8.95
C TRP A 739 34.64 3.12 10.09
N LEU A 740 34.28 1.87 9.81
CA LEU A 740 33.67 0.95 10.78
C LEU A 740 34.42 0.85 12.14
N PRO A 741 35.76 0.86 12.22
CA PRO A 741 36.47 0.78 13.50
C PRO A 741 36.32 2.01 14.40
N PHE A 742 35.95 3.15 13.81
CA PHE A 742 35.78 4.41 14.53
C PHE A 742 34.35 4.63 15.00
N LEU A 743 33.41 3.86 14.46
CA LEU A 743 32.10 3.69 15.07
C LEU A 743 32.34 2.75 16.26
N GLN A 744 31.88 3.09 17.47
CA GLN A 744 31.81 2.15 18.61
C GLN A 744 30.79 1.02 18.31
N SER A 745 31.00 0.35 17.19
CA SER A 745 30.12 -0.60 16.56
C SER A 745 30.64 -1.98 16.93
N ARG A 746 29.74 -2.78 17.50
CA ARG A 746 30.01 -4.17 17.89
C ARG A 746 30.50 -5.05 16.73
N LEU A 747 30.24 -4.59 15.50
CA LEU A 747 30.75 -5.19 14.28
C LEU A 747 32.27 -5.30 14.32
N MET A 748 32.96 -4.26 14.78
CA MET A 748 34.43 -4.24 14.81
C MET A 748 34.99 -5.00 16.02
N ASP A 749 34.30 -4.94 17.16
CA ASP A 749 34.63 -5.78 18.32
C ASP A 749 34.63 -7.26 17.92
N ARG A 750 33.66 -7.70 17.11
CA ARG A 750 33.58 -9.08 16.63
C ARG A 750 34.70 -9.47 15.65
N TRP A 751 35.15 -8.53 14.80
CA TRP A 751 36.22 -8.79 13.83
C TRP A 751 37.58 -8.94 14.50
N PHE A 752 37.84 -8.21 15.57
CA PHE A 752 39.15 -8.18 16.23
C PHE A 752 39.21 -8.90 17.60
N SER A 753 38.09 -9.41 18.11
CA SER A 753 38.06 -10.30 19.28
C SER A 753 38.34 -11.76 18.91
N ASP A 754 38.98 -12.49 19.83
CA ASP A 754 39.07 -13.96 19.87
C ASP A 754 39.52 -14.67 18.58
N GLY A 755 40.39 -14.04 17.79
CA GLY A 755 40.95 -14.65 16.57
C GLY A 755 39.99 -14.76 15.38
N ASN A 756 38.79 -14.17 15.46
CA ASN A 756 37.79 -14.16 14.39
C ASN A 756 38.25 -13.48 13.10
N PHE A 757 39.27 -12.62 13.18
CA PHE A 757 39.88 -11.97 12.03
C PHE A 757 40.25 -12.95 10.92
N TRP A 758 40.86 -14.09 11.28
CA TRP A 758 41.27 -15.09 10.30
C TRP A 758 40.09 -15.80 9.64
N TRP A 759 39.01 -16.05 10.39
CA TRP A 759 37.79 -16.67 9.89
C TRP A 759 36.94 -15.75 9.02
N LEU A 760 37.01 -14.43 9.25
CA LEU A 760 36.25 -13.42 8.49
C LEU A 760 37.05 -12.83 7.32
N SER A 761 38.39 -12.91 7.34
CA SER A 761 39.29 -12.45 6.27
C SER A 761 39.04 -13.02 4.86
N PRO A 762 38.48 -14.23 4.67
CA PRO A 762 38.11 -14.72 3.34
C PRO A 762 37.06 -13.84 2.64
N VAL A 763 36.16 -13.17 3.38
CA VAL A 763 35.09 -12.36 2.79
C VAL A 763 35.66 -11.14 2.03
N PRO A 764 36.52 -10.29 2.62
CA PRO A 764 37.20 -9.22 1.89
C PRO A 764 38.08 -9.71 0.73
N LEU A 765 38.81 -10.82 0.91
CA LEU A 765 39.67 -11.38 -0.13
C LEU A 765 38.87 -11.88 -1.33
N LEU A 766 37.77 -12.60 -1.09
CA LEU A 766 36.82 -13.03 -2.12
C LEU A 766 36.15 -11.83 -2.79
N THR A 767 35.77 -10.81 -2.01
CA THR A 767 35.20 -9.56 -2.54
C THR A 767 36.16 -8.89 -3.52
N LEU A 768 37.45 -8.79 -3.16
CA LEU A 768 38.47 -8.22 -4.03
C LEU A 768 38.71 -9.09 -5.28
N ALA A 769 38.77 -10.41 -5.13
CA ALA A 769 38.92 -11.35 -6.25
C ALA A 769 37.75 -11.25 -7.24
N VAL A 770 36.51 -11.20 -6.74
CA VAL A 770 35.29 -11.00 -7.54
C VAL A 770 35.32 -9.65 -8.23
N ALA A 771 35.74 -8.58 -7.53
CA ALA A 771 35.83 -7.25 -8.11
C ALA A 771 36.88 -7.17 -9.25
N ILE A 772 38.03 -7.83 -9.09
CA ILE A 772 39.05 -7.96 -10.15
C ILE A 772 38.52 -8.77 -11.33
N ALA A 773 37.83 -9.89 -11.07
CA ALA A 773 37.21 -10.70 -12.11
C ALA A 773 36.13 -9.90 -12.87
N LEU A 774 35.33 -9.11 -12.16
CA LEU A 774 34.30 -8.26 -12.73
C LEU A 774 34.92 -7.18 -13.63
N TRP A 775 35.96 -6.49 -13.15
CA TRP A 775 36.71 -5.50 -13.92
C TRP A 775 37.26 -6.05 -15.24
N ARG A 776 37.82 -7.27 -15.20
CA ARG A 776 38.33 -7.97 -16.41
C ARG A 776 37.19 -8.39 -17.35
N SER A 777 36.08 -8.87 -16.79
CA SER A 777 34.94 -9.36 -17.58
C SER A 777 34.16 -8.24 -18.27
N ALA A 778 34.14 -7.02 -17.69
CA ALA A 778 33.36 -5.88 -18.17
C ALA A 778 33.64 -5.52 -19.64
N THR A 779 34.88 -5.70 -20.11
CA THR A 779 35.31 -5.37 -21.47
C THR A 779 35.35 -6.55 -22.43
N HIS A 780 34.98 -7.76 -22.00
CA HIS A 780 35.10 -8.93 -22.86
C HIS A 780 33.95 -8.99 -23.88
N PRO A 781 34.19 -8.90 -25.20
CA PRO A 781 33.14 -8.67 -26.20
C PRO A 781 32.24 -9.88 -26.52
N ARG A 782 32.49 -11.06 -25.94
CA ARG A 782 31.75 -12.31 -26.20
C ARG A 782 31.14 -12.94 -24.95
N ARG A 783 31.28 -12.30 -23.78
CA ARG A 783 30.82 -12.84 -22.49
C ARG A 783 29.85 -11.82 -21.87
N ASP A 784 28.56 -12.03 -22.12
CA ASP A 784 27.49 -11.12 -21.65
C ASP A 784 26.97 -11.49 -20.25
N LEU A 785 27.03 -12.79 -19.88
CA LEU A 785 26.53 -13.29 -18.60
C LEU A 785 27.47 -13.08 -17.39
N PRO A 786 28.80 -13.31 -17.49
CA PRO A 786 29.69 -13.22 -16.33
C PRO A 786 29.70 -11.86 -15.59
N PRO A 787 29.65 -10.69 -16.26
CA PRO A 787 29.60 -9.41 -15.56
C PRO A 787 28.42 -9.29 -14.58
N PHE A 788 27.25 -9.79 -14.97
CA PHE A 788 26.06 -9.77 -14.11
C PHE A 788 26.15 -10.77 -12.96
N LEU A 789 26.64 -11.99 -13.20
CA LEU A 789 26.83 -12.97 -12.12
C LEU A 789 27.88 -12.53 -11.09
N LEU A 790 28.93 -11.85 -11.54
CA LEU A 790 29.99 -11.35 -10.66
C LEU A 790 29.54 -10.12 -9.86
N SER A 791 28.73 -9.22 -10.43
CA SER A 791 28.13 -8.11 -9.68
C SER A 791 27.14 -8.64 -8.63
N LEU A 792 26.33 -9.64 -8.96
CA LEU A 792 25.48 -10.37 -7.99
C LEU A 792 26.31 -10.98 -6.85
N ALA A 793 27.39 -11.68 -7.17
CA ALA A 793 28.27 -12.28 -6.17
C ALA A 793 28.87 -11.22 -5.23
N LEU A 794 29.25 -10.05 -5.73
CA LEU A 794 29.76 -8.94 -4.92
C LEU A 794 28.71 -8.47 -3.89
N PHE A 795 27.45 -8.33 -4.30
CA PHE A 795 26.35 -7.95 -3.43
C PHE A 795 26.02 -9.02 -2.39
N VAL A 796 25.98 -10.29 -2.80
CA VAL A 796 25.75 -11.42 -1.88
C VAL A 796 26.85 -11.50 -0.83
N LEU A 797 28.12 -11.30 -1.20
CA LEU A 797 29.24 -11.27 -0.26
C LEU A 797 29.12 -10.10 0.73
N GLY A 798 28.82 -8.89 0.25
CA GLY A 798 28.60 -7.73 1.11
C GLY A 798 27.45 -7.90 2.09
N PHE A 799 26.32 -8.44 1.62
CA PHE A 799 25.16 -8.74 2.46
C PHE A 799 25.46 -9.84 3.49
N THR A 800 26.17 -10.89 3.09
CA THR A 800 26.59 -11.97 4.00
C THR A 800 27.49 -11.42 5.10
N GLY A 801 28.46 -10.56 4.76
CA GLY A 801 29.32 -9.89 5.74
C GLY A 801 28.53 -9.06 6.77
N LEU A 802 27.50 -8.34 6.31
CA LEU A 802 26.60 -7.60 7.18
C LEU A 802 25.82 -8.52 8.13
N VAL A 803 25.18 -9.58 7.60
CA VAL A 803 24.37 -10.52 8.38
C VAL A 803 25.21 -11.25 9.44
N LEU A 804 26.38 -11.75 9.05
CA LEU A 804 27.33 -12.39 9.97
C LEU A 804 27.80 -11.43 11.05
N GLY A 805 27.97 -10.16 10.68
CA GLY A 805 28.40 -9.11 11.57
C GLY A 805 27.34 -8.65 12.58
N MET A 806 26.07 -8.62 12.19
CA MET A 806 24.95 -8.23 13.07
C MET A 806 24.55 -9.36 14.02
N TRP A 807 24.79 -10.63 13.65
CA TRP A 807 24.44 -11.78 14.49
C TRP A 807 25.00 -11.67 15.93
N PRO A 808 24.29 -12.14 16.97
CA PRO A 808 22.91 -12.63 16.98
C PRO A 808 21.87 -11.51 17.24
N TYR A 809 22.22 -10.25 16.94
CA TYR A 809 21.38 -9.09 17.15
C TYR A 809 20.58 -8.77 15.90
N LEU A 810 19.29 -8.49 16.09
CA LEU A 810 18.46 -7.92 15.04
C LEU A 810 18.61 -6.39 15.01
N LEU A 811 18.67 -5.77 16.20
CA LEU A 811 18.95 -4.36 16.40
C LEU A 811 20.19 -4.20 17.29
N PRO A 812 21.39 -4.03 16.68
CA PRO A 812 22.60 -3.83 17.46
C PRO A 812 22.59 -2.49 18.21
N PRO A 813 23.06 -2.43 19.46
CA PRO A 813 23.47 -3.54 20.34
C PRO A 813 22.33 -4.07 21.26
N SER A 814 21.12 -3.53 21.14
CA SER A 814 20.09 -3.58 22.19
C SER A 814 19.18 -4.81 22.17
N MET A 815 18.93 -5.43 21.02
CA MET A 815 17.92 -6.49 20.91
C MET A 815 18.39 -7.72 20.12
N THR A 816 18.43 -8.88 20.78
CA THR A 816 18.75 -10.17 20.15
C THR A 816 17.55 -10.74 19.38
N LEU A 817 17.80 -11.70 18.48
CA LEU A 817 16.75 -12.39 17.73
C LEU A 817 15.67 -12.97 18.65
N TRP A 818 16.06 -13.64 19.73
CA TRP A 818 15.11 -14.28 20.65
C TRP A 818 14.32 -13.26 21.51
N GLN A 819 14.90 -12.10 21.81
CA GLN A 819 14.22 -11.03 22.53
C GLN A 819 13.19 -10.30 21.66
N ALA A 820 13.48 -10.17 20.36
CA ALA A 820 12.60 -9.52 19.40
C ALA A 820 11.49 -10.44 18.87
N ALA A 821 11.65 -11.76 19.00
CA ALA A 821 10.81 -12.77 18.36
C ALA A 821 9.35 -12.75 18.84
N ALA A 822 8.44 -13.00 17.91
CA ALA A 822 7.04 -13.30 18.20
C ALA A 822 6.89 -14.68 18.86
N PRO A 823 5.73 -14.98 19.49
CA PRO A 823 5.46 -16.27 20.10
C PRO A 823 5.59 -17.44 19.11
N ALA A 824 5.98 -18.62 19.61
CA ALA A 824 6.18 -19.80 18.77
C ALA A 824 4.93 -20.19 17.95
N SER A 825 3.73 -19.96 18.49
CA SER A 825 2.47 -20.18 17.77
C SER A 825 2.31 -19.27 16.55
N SER A 826 2.74 -18.01 16.63
CA SER A 826 2.77 -17.07 15.49
C SER A 826 3.84 -17.42 14.46
N LEU A 827 5.04 -17.75 14.93
CA LEU A 827 6.15 -18.14 14.06
C LEU A 827 5.84 -19.44 13.31
N GLY A 828 5.30 -20.44 14.00
CA GLY A 828 4.93 -21.73 13.44
C GLY A 828 3.79 -21.61 12.43
N PHE A 829 2.71 -20.90 12.76
CA PHE A 829 1.60 -20.68 11.83
C PHE A 829 2.08 -20.03 10.54
N THR A 830 2.88 -18.96 10.61
CA THR A 830 3.38 -18.27 9.42
C THR A 830 4.37 -19.14 8.62
N LEU A 831 5.18 -19.95 9.31
CA LEU A 831 6.18 -20.81 8.66
C LEU A 831 5.55 -21.91 7.80
N VAL A 832 4.40 -22.46 8.20
CA VAL A 832 3.67 -23.46 7.39
C VAL A 832 3.34 -22.92 6.01
N GLY A 833 2.77 -21.71 5.94
CA GLY A 833 2.48 -21.04 4.68
C GLY A 833 3.74 -20.81 3.85
N LEU A 834 4.82 -20.38 4.50
CA LEU A 834 6.08 -20.13 3.85
C LEU A 834 6.71 -21.40 3.25
N VAL A 835 6.76 -22.50 4.00
CA VAL A 835 7.33 -23.77 3.53
C VAL A 835 6.57 -24.33 2.33
N LEU A 836 5.24 -24.16 2.30
CA LEU A 836 4.40 -24.61 1.19
C LEU A 836 4.50 -23.69 -0.03
N LEU A 837 4.50 -22.38 0.17
CA LEU A 837 4.35 -21.40 -0.91
C LEU A 837 5.68 -20.94 -1.48
N LEU A 838 6.73 -20.82 -0.66
CA LEU A 838 8.03 -20.31 -1.11
C LEU A 838 8.64 -21.18 -2.24
N PRO A 839 8.59 -22.53 -2.20
CA PRO A 839 9.06 -23.34 -3.33
C PRO A 839 8.25 -23.11 -4.62
N VAL A 840 6.94 -22.90 -4.50
CA VAL A 840 6.06 -22.59 -5.63
C VAL A 840 6.42 -21.22 -6.22
N ILE A 841 6.62 -20.23 -5.35
CA ILE A 841 7.04 -18.88 -5.72
C ILE A 841 8.38 -18.92 -6.43
N LEU A 842 9.41 -19.54 -5.84
CA LEU A 842 10.73 -19.63 -6.43
C LEU A 842 10.72 -20.40 -7.75
N GLY A 843 9.97 -21.50 -7.83
CA GLY A 843 9.77 -22.26 -9.05
C GLY A 843 9.12 -21.40 -10.15
N TYR A 844 8.12 -20.59 -9.79
CA TYR A 844 7.49 -19.66 -10.71
C TYR A 844 8.42 -18.53 -11.13
N THR A 845 9.11 -17.87 -10.19
CA THR A 845 10.09 -16.80 -10.49
C THR A 845 11.14 -17.33 -11.47
N ALA A 846 11.69 -18.53 -11.22
CA ALA A 846 12.62 -19.17 -12.14
C ALA A 846 12.00 -19.44 -13.52
N TRP A 847 10.74 -19.88 -13.57
CA TRP A 847 10.02 -20.10 -14.82
C TRP A 847 9.77 -18.80 -15.59
N SER A 848 9.32 -17.74 -14.93
CA SER A 848 9.11 -16.41 -15.53
C SER A 848 10.39 -15.85 -16.14
N TYR A 849 11.49 -15.87 -15.38
CA TYR A 849 12.81 -15.44 -15.88
C TYR A 849 13.30 -16.32 -17.05
N ARG A 850 12.95 -17.61 -17.07
CA ARG A 850 13.24 -18.51 -18.19
C ARG A 850 12.40 -18.18 -19.43
N VAL A 851 11.11 -17.85 -19.28
CA VAL A 851 10.22 -17.45 -20.38
C VAL A 851 10.73 -16.15 -21.02
N PHE A 852 11.19 -15.19 -20.21
CA PHE A 852 11.70 -13.90 -20.68
C PHE A 852 13.24 -13.83 -20.81
N ARG A 853 13.89 -14.97 -21.06
CA ARG A 853 15.37 -15.05 -21.12
C ARG A 853 16.00 -14.38 -22.36
N GLY A 854 15.24 -14.19 -23.43
CA GLY A 854 15.72 -13.59 -24.68
C GLY A 854 16.24 -12.16 -24.54
N LYS A 855 17.08 -11.72 -25.48
CA LYS A 855 17.50 -10.33 -25.59
C LYS A 855 16.36 -9.47 -26.17
N VAL A 856 16.25 -8.23 -25.69
CA VAL A 856 15.26 -7.27 -26.21
C VAL A 856 15.90 -6.52 -27.38
N ARG A 857 15.26 -6.55 -28.56
CA ARG A 857 15.71 -5.84 -29.75
C ARG A 857 14.91 -4.54 -29.95
N ALA A 858 15.51 -3.54 -30.57
CA ALA A 858 14.89 -2.22 -30.81
C ALA A 858 13.67 -2.26 -31.75
N ASP A 859 13.60 -3.26 -32.64
CA ASP A 859 12.51 -3.50 -33.61
C ASP A 859 11.32 -4.28 -33.04
N ALA A 860 11.48 -4.92 -31.88
CA ALA A 860 10.42 -5.62 -31.18
C ALA A 860 9.70 -4.66 -30.22
N GLY A 861 8.80 -3.84 -30.78
CA GLY A 861 7.92 -2.94 -30.03
C GLY A 861 7.23 -3.66 -28.87
N TYR A 862 7.36 -3.09 -27.67
CA TYR A 862 6.88 -3.63 -26.40
C TYR A 862 5.38 -3.29 -26.14
N HIS A 863 4.78 -2.45 -26.99
CA HIS A 863 3.38 -2.04 -26.98
C HIS A 863 2.80 -1.94 -28.38
#